data_AF-A0A218X7L0-F1
#
_entry.id   AF-A0A218X7L0-F1
#
_cell.length_a   1.000
_cell.length_b   1.000
_cell.length_c   1.000
_cell.angle_alpha   90.00
_cell.angle_beta   90.00
_cell.angle_gamma   90.00
#
_symmetry.space_group_name_H-M   'P 1'
#
loop_
_entity.id
_entity.type
_entity.pdbx_description
1 polymer ?
#
loop_
_entity_poly.entity_id
_entity_poly.type
_entity_poly.pdbx_seq_one_letter_code
_entity_poly.pdbx_strand_id
1 'polypeptide(L)'
;MAPPRGDASAAAEEAMLAQLEKRPVCTILIIIAMQTEALPVVNKFQLVEDPNTVFPEGVPWVRYHGVYKDLNINLIWPGKDPSLGVDSVGTVSASLVTYASIQALQPDLIINAGTAGGFKAKGACIGDVFLASEVAFHDRRIPIPVFDLYGVGLRQALSTPSLVKDLNLKVGKLSTGDSLDMSPQDEATIIANDATVKDMEGAAVAYVADLLKVPAIFVKAVTDLVDGDKPTADEFLQNLATVTAALNETVSQLYKYGFSMGYVFSRQKERQSRQTSATQETRLELFENMEDGGEVARGAITKKVASPGKATILALGKAFPNQLVMQEFLVDGYFKNTNCDDPELRQKLTRLCKTTTVKTRYVVMCEEILNKYPELAVEGLPTVKQRLDICNNAVTKMAIEASRSCIEKWGRPVSDITHLVYVSSSEARLPGGDLYLARGLGLRPETRRVMLYFMGCSGGVAGLRVAKDIAENNPGSRVLLATSETTIIGFKPPSADRPYDLVGVALFGDGAGAVIIGADPDSSIEQPLFELNSSSQHFLPDTEKTIDGRFTEEGISFKLARELPQIIEDNIEGFCKELMGITGNSGNDYNKVFWAVHPGGPAILNRLEKRLELLPYKLNASRRALMDYGNASSNTIVYVLEYMLEEGLKMKGEERLENEWGLILAFGPGITLEGILARNLTV
;
A
#
# COMPACT_ATOMS: atom_id res chain seq x y z
N MET A 1 -13.93 7.95 45.17
CA MET A 1 -14.23 6.59 44.69
C MET A 1 -14.20 6.62 43.18
N ALA A 2 -13.13 6.08 42.58
CA ALA A 2 -13.04 5.82 41.15
C ALA A 2 -13.46 4.36 40.90
N PRO A 3 -14.06 4.01 39.74
CA PRO A 3 -14.50 2.64 39.47
C PRO A 3 -13.28 1.72 39.26
N PRO A 4 -13.40 0.40 39.51
CA PRO A 4 -12.30 -0.53 39.36
C PRO A 4 -11.96 -0.71 37.86
N ARG A 5 -10.67 -0.58 37.51
CA ARG A 5 -10.11 -1.07 36.25
C ARG A 5 -9.90 -2.58 36.37
N GLY A 6 -10.86 -3.35 35.88
CA GLY A 6 -10.75 -4.79 35.64
C GLY A 6 -11.38 -5.10 34.28
N ASP A 7 -10.95 -6.18 33.64
CA ASP A 7 -11.50 -6.81 32.42
C ASP A 7 -11.04 -6.31 31.04
N ALA A 8 -10.86 -5.02 30.76
CA ALA A 8 -10.57 -4.58 29.38
C ALA A 8 -9.14 -4.91 28.87
N SER A 9 -8.15 -4.98 29.77
CA SER A 9 -6.75 -5.30 29.43
C SER A 9 -6.54 -6.80 29.20
N ALA A 10 -7.18 -7.63 30.03
CA ALA A 10 -7.09 -9.09 29.95
C ALA A 10 -7.75 -9.63 28.67
N ALA A 11 -8.87 -9.03 28.24
CA ALA A 11 -9.55 -9.42 27.01
C ALA A 11 -8.75 -9.08 25.74
N ALA A 12 -7.97 -7.99 25.75
CA ALA A 12 -7.09 -7.62 24.64
C ALA A 12 -5.87 -8.55 24.55
N GLU A 13 -5.36 -8.98 25.71
CA GLU A 13 -4.25 -9.92 25.83
C GLU A 13 -4.69 -11.35 25.42
N GLU A 14 -5.88 -11.81 25.84
CA GLU A 14 -6.50 -13.06 25.37
C GLU A 14 -6.78 -13.04 23.86
N ALA A 15 -7.24 -11.92 23.31
CA ALA A 15 -7.48 -11.78 21.87
C ALA A 15 -6.19 -11.82 21.04
N MET A 16 -5.08 -11.25 21.57
CA MET A 16 -3.77 -11.28 20.94
C MET A 16 -3.13 -12.68 21.01
N LEU A 17 -3.24 -13.34 22.17
CA LEU A 17 -2.82 -14.74 22.35
C LEU A 17 -3.61 -15.69 21.43
N ALA A 18 -4.92 -15.47 21.28
CA ALA A 18 -5.79 -16.22 20.36
C ALA A 18 -5.53 -15.94 18.87
N GLN A 19 -4.88 -14.81 18.53
CA GLN A 19 -4.41 -14.51 17.17
C GLN A 19 -3.06 -15.16 16.87
N LEU A 20 -2.15 -15.20 17.84
CA LEU A 20 -0.85 -15.88 17.72
C LEU A 20 -1.00 -17.39 17.60
N GLU A 21 -2.01 -17.96 18.25
CA GLU A 21 -2.32 -19.36 18.03
C GLU A 21 -2.59 -19.62 16.54
N LYS A 22 -3.25 -18.74 15.77
CA LYS A 22 -3.75 -19.06 14.42
C LYS A 22 -2.78 -18.94 13.24
N ARG A 23 -1.58 -18.37 13.38
CA ARG A 23 -0.62 -18.18 12.26
C ARG A 23 0.75 -18.79 12.60
N PRO A 24 1.33 -19.65 11.74
CA PRO A 24 2.65 -20.23 12.00
C PRO A 24 3.72 -19.13 11.99
N VAL A 25 4.63 -19.16 12.97
CA VAL A 25 5.82 -18.29 13.02
C VAL A 25 6.76 -18.70 11.89
N CYS A 26 7.04 -17.80 10.96
CA CYS A 26 7.90 -18.04 9.80
C CYS A 26 9.18 -17.18 9.85
N THR A 27 9.12 -15.99 10.45
CA THR A 27 10.25 -15.06 10.54
C THR A 27 10.56 -14.72 11.99
N ILE A 28 11.78 -15.03 12.43
CA ILE A 28 12.27 -14.76 13.78
C ILE A 28 13.33 -13.67 13.73
N LEU A 29 13.19 -12.68 14.60
CA LEU A 29 14.21 -11.67 14.88
C LEU A 29 14.87 -11.97 16.23
N ILE A 30 16.18 -12.22 16.23
CA ILE A 30 16.99 -12.39 17.43
C ILE A 30 17.77 -11.10 17.67
N ILE A 31 17.54 -10.45 18.81
CA ILE A 31 18.28 -9.25 19.25
C ILE A 31 19.26 -9.64 20.35
N ILE A 32 20.55 -9.44 20.09
CA ILE A 32 21.66 -9.72 21.01
C ILE A 32 22.52 -8.47 21.14
N ALA A 33 23.01 -8.16 22.33
CA ALA A 33 23.74 -6.91 22.58
C ALA A 33 25.21 -6.98 22.15
N MET A 34 25.86 -8.13 22.39
CA MET A 34 27.30 -8.28 22.24
C MET A 34 27.68 -9.24 21.11
N GLN A 35 28.80 -8.97 20.44
CA GLN A 35 29.30 -9.84 19.36
C GLN A 35 29.63 -11.24 19.87
N THR A 36 30.23 -11.31 21.06
CA THR A 36 30.65 -12.56 21.71
C THR A 36 29.46 -13.49 21.95
N GLU A 37 28.28 -12.93 22.24
CA GLU A 37 27.03 -13.66 22.43
C GLU A 37 26.39 -14.06 21.10
N ALA A 38 26.52 -13.20 20.08
CA ALA A 38 25.92 -13.38 18.76
C ALA A 38 26.59 -14.48 17.93
N LEU A 39 27.92 -14.47 17.84
CA LEU A 39 28.67 -15.35 16.93
C LEU A 39 28.40 -16.85 17.13
N PRO A 40 28.28 -17.39 18.36
CA PRO A 40 27.93 -18.79 18.55
C PRO A 40 26.60 -19.19 17.93
N VAL A 41 25.59 -18.30 18.02
CA VAL A 41 24.25 -18.51 17.44
C VAL A 41 24.31 -18.40 15.91
N VAL A 42 25.04 -17.40 15.38
CA VAL A 42 25.30 -17.24 13.93
C VAL A 42 25.92 -18.51 13.35
N ASN A 43 26.98 -19.02 13.98
CA ASN A 43 27.68 -20.22 13.54
C ASN A 43 26.78 -21.46 13.60
N LYS A 44 25.95 -21.57 14.63
CA LYS A 44 25.08 -22.73 14.85
C LYS A 44 23.95 -22.82 13.83
N PHE A 45 23.38 -21.68 13.43
CA PHE A 45 22.35 -21.59 12.40
C PHE A 45 22.92 -21.38 10.99
N GLN A 46 24.24 -21.26 10.84
CA GLN A 46 24.92 -20.95 9.57
C GLN A 46 24.39 -19.66 8.92
N LEU A 47 24.15 -18.64 9.74
CA LEU A 47 23.69 -17.33 9.25
C LEU A 47 24.84 -16.61 8.54
N VAL A 48 24.50 -15.86 7.50
CA VAL A 48 25.44 -15.08 6.69
C VAL A 48 25.30 -13.61 7.05
N GLU A 49 26.42 -12.91 7.16
CA GLU A 49 26.42 -11.45 7.35
C GLU A 49 25.88 -10.76 6.10
N ASP A 50 24.98 -9.80 6.29
CA ASP A 50 24.40 -9.01 5.19
C ASP A 50 25.31 -7.83 4.84
N PRO A 51 26.04 -7.85 3.71
CA PRO A 51 26.93 -6.76 3.33
C PRO A 51 26.16 -5.51 2.84
N ASN A 52 24.88 -5.67 2.47
CA ASN A 52 24.02 -4.60 1.98
C ASN A 52 22.91 -4.35 3.00
N THR A 53 23.31 -3.79 4.14
CA THR A 53 22.42 -3.59 5.29
C THR A 53 21.13 -2.86 4.91
N VAL A 54 20.01 -3.36 5.41
CA VAL A 54 18.69 -2.70 5.33
C VAL A 54 18.60 -1.45 6.22
N PHE A 55 19.66 -1.16 6.99
CA PHE A 55 19.73 -0.05 7.91
C PHE A 55 20.37 1.20 7.28
N PRO A 56 20.09 2.41 7.82
CA PRO A 56 20.64 3.65 7.30
C PRO A 56 22.18 3.64 7.24
N GLU A 57 22.77 4.28 6.23
CA GLU A 57 24.22 4.43 6.15
C GLU A 57 24.79 5.14 7.39
N GLY A 58 25.95 4.66 7.88
CA GLY A 58 26.68 5.25 9.00
C GLY A 58 26.33 4.70 10.39
N VAL A 59 25.33 3.81 10.51
CA VAL A 59 25.08 3.08 11.77
C VAL A 59 25.98 1.84 11.89
N PRO A 60 26.45 1.48 13.10
CA PRO A 60 27.35 0.33 13.29
C PRO A 60 26.64 -1.04 13.29
N TRP A 61 25.32 -1.07 13.07
CA TRP A 61 24.49 -2.25 13.28
C TRP A 61 24.81 -3.36 12.27
N VAL A 62 24.89 -4.60 12.76
CA VAL A 62 25.23 -5.77 11.93
C VAL A 62 24.06 -6.75 11.94
N ARG A 63 23.70 -7.20 10.74
CA ARG A 63 22.67 -8.22 10.52
C ARG A 63 23.31 -9.50 10.01
N TYR A 64 22.98 -10.60 10.66
CA TYR A 64 23.17 -11.95 10.14
C TYR A 64 21.81 -12.53 9.76
N HIS A 65 21.72 -13.23 8.63
CA HIS A 65 20.47 -13.81 8.18
C HIS A 65 20.65 -15.18 7.53
N GLY A 66 19.60 -15.99 7.54
CA GLY A 66 19.62 -17.32 6.95
C GLY A 66 18.29 -18.03 7.11
N VAL A 67 18.16 -19.18 6.45
CA VAL A 67 16.99 -20.04 6.55
C VAL A 67 17.37 -21.31 7.29
N TYR A 68 16.64 -21.65 8.35
CA TYR A 68 16.87 -22.87 9.12
C TYR A 68 15.56 -23.63 9.35
N LYS A 69 15.43 -24.83 8.76
CA LYS A 69 14.23 -25.69 8.87
C LYS A 69 12.93 -24.89 8.68
N ASP A 70 12.83 -24.17 7.56
CA ASP A 70 11.67 -23.35 7.16
C ASP A 70 11.45 -22.05 7.94
N LEU A 71 12.34 -21.70 8.89
CA LEU A 71 12.33 -20.41 9.58
C LEU A 71 13.32 -19.45 8.95
N ASN A 72 12.86 -18.26 8.60
CA ASN A 72 13.72 -17.13 8.27
C ASN A 72 14.25 -16.51 9.57
N ILE A 73 15.54 -16.68 9.84
CA ILE A 73 16.18 -16.18 11.05
C ILE A 73 16.99 -14.93 10.68
N ASN A 74 16.71 -13.85 11.40
CA ASN A 74 17.53 -12.64 11.39
C ASN A 74 18.09 -12.43 12.78
N LEU A 75 19.41 -12.37 12.90
CA LEU A 75 20.10 -12.04 14.15
C LEU A 75 20.75 -10.68 13.99
N ILE A 76 20.46 -9.76 14.90
CA ILE A 76 20.97 -8.40 14.83
C ILE A 76 21.59 -8.03 16.16
N TRP A 77 22.75 -7.38 16.06
CA TRP A 77 23.39 -6.74 17.21
C TRP A 77 23.79 -5.29 16.87
N PRO A 78 23.84 -4.39 17.87
CA PRO A 78 24.09 -2.96 17.65
C PRO A 78 25.49 -2.60 17.11
N GLY A 79 26.42 -3.54 17.01
CA GLY A 79 27.78 -3.24 16.58
C GLY A 79 28.62 -2.53 17.64
N LYS A 80 29.77 -2.01 17.20
CA LYS A 80 30.74 -1.35 18.09
C LYS A 80 30.59 0.17 18.05
N ASP A 81 30.82 0.81 19.19
CA ASP A 81 30.97 2.26 19.25
C ASP A 81 32.14 2.69 18.34
N PRO A 82 31.93 3.60 17.38
CA PRO A 82 32.98 3.98 16.42
C PRO A 82 34.20 4.66 17.06
N SER A 83 34.05 5.24 18.25
CA SER A 83 35.11 6.00 18.91
C SER A 83 35.94 5.12 19.85
N LEU A 84 35.30 4.18 20.54
CA LEU A 84 35.89 3.39 21.62
C LEU A 84 36.09 1.92 21.25
N GLY A 85 35.43 1.42 20.20
CA GLY A 85 35.57 0.05 19.72
C GLY A 85 34.98 -1.03 20.64
N VAL A 86 34.16 -0.64 21.62
CA VAL A 86 33.42 -1.54 22.52
C VAL A 86 32.02 -1.83 21.98
N ASP A 87 31.42 -2.95 22.35
CA ASP A 87 30.06 -3.30 21.92
C ASP A 87 29.05 -2.27 22.44
N SER A 88 28.12 -1.84 21.58
CA SER A 88 27.10 -0.84 21.92
C SER A 88 25.95 -1.49 22.70
N VAL A 89 26.13 -1.65 24.00
CA VAL A 89 25.16 -2.23 24.94
C VAL A 89 24.18 -1.18 25.50
N GLY A 90 23.16 -1.61 26.25
CA GLY A 90 22.25 -0.73 26.95
C GLY A 90 20.95 -0.36 26.21
N THR A 91 20.10 0.38 26.90
CA THR A 91 18.69 0.59 26.55
C THR A 91 18.51 1.39 25.26
N VAL A 92 19.38 2.36 25.00
CA VAL A 92 19.32 3.22 23.80
C VAL A 92 19.62 2.42 22.54
N SER A 93 20.75 1.71 22.52
CA SER A 93 21.18 0.87 21.40
C SER A 93 20.17 -0.23 21.11
N ALA A 94 19.69 -0.90 22.18
CA ALA A 94 18.66 -1.93 22.08
C ALA A 94 17.33 -1.38 21.52
N SER A 95 16.90 -0.18 21.95
CA SER A 95 15.67 0.43 21.44
C SER A 95 15.77 0.76 19.95
N LEU A 96 16.86 1.40 19.52
CA LEU A 96 17.07 1.82 18.14
C LEU A 96 17.14 0.63 17.19
N VAL A 97 17.96 -0.37 17.53
CA VAL A 97 18.13 -1.55 16.69
C VAL A 97 16.84 -2.35 16.61
N THR A 98 16.10 -2.49 17.72
CA THR A 98 14.81 -3.20 17.74
C THR A 98 13.79 -2.47 16.86
N TYR A 99 13.68 -1.15 16.98
CA TYR A 99 12.75 -0.34 16.19
C TYR A 99 13.07 -0.47 14.70
N ALA A 100 14.32 -0.23 14.32
CA ALA A 100 14.76 -0.32 12.93
C ALA A 100 14.56 -1.73 12.35
N SER A 101 14.85 -2.77 13.14
CA SER A 101 14.70 -4.16 12.72
C SER A 101 13.23 -4.54 12.52
N ILE A 102 12.32 -4.11 13.39
CA ILE A 102 10.88 -4.38 13.21
C ILE A 102 10.37 -3.69 11.94
N GLN A 103 10.75 -2.43 11.72
CA GLN A 103 10.35 -1.69 10.53
C GLN A 103 10.86 -2.33 9.23
N ALA A 104 12.13 -2.75 9.22
CA ALA A 104 12.78 -3.30 8.04
C ALA A 104 12.40 -4.77 7.76
N LEU A 105 12.21 -5.59 8.81
CA LEU A 105 12.14 -7.05 8.68
C LEU A 105 10.79 -7.65 9.02
N GLN A 106 9.89 -6.91 9.67
CA GLN A 106 8.54 -7.35 10.05
C GLN A 106 8.48 -8.77 10.65
N PRO A 107 9.22 -9.05 11.74
CA PRO A 107 9.29 -10.40 12.30
C PRO A 107 7.96 -10.82 12.96
N ASP A 108 7.67 -12.13 12.93
CA ASP A 108 6.53 -12.72 13.62
C ASP A 108 6.79 -12.86 15.13
N LEU A 109 8.07 -13.00 15.52
CA LEU A 109 8.51 -13.19 16.90
C LEU A 109 9.89 -12.54 17.11
N ILE A 110 10.04 -11.85 18.24
CA ILE A 110 11.31 -11.34 18.73
C ILE A 110 11.83 -12.28 19.83
N ILE A 111 13.12 -12.59 19.76
CA ILE A 111 13.87 -13.29 20.79
C ILE A 111 14.98 -12.35 21.24
N ASN A 112 14.84 -11.78 22.43
CA ASN A 112 15.97 -11.09 23.04
C ASN A 112 16.78 -12.09 23.85
N ALA A 113 18.00 -12.37 23.40
CA ALA A 113 18.91 -13.32 24.02
C ALA A 113 20.19 -12.60 24.47
N GLY A 114 20.69 -12.93 25.65
CA GLY A 114 21.94 -12.36 26.15
C GLY A 114 22.28 -12.87 27.54
N THR A 115 23.44 -12.46 28.03
CA THR A 115 23.85 -12.70 29.42
C THR A 115 23.15 -11.73 30.37
N ALA A 116 23.12 -12.09 31.65
CA ALA A 116 22.49 -11.32 32.71
C ALA A 116 23.13 -11.64 34.07
N GLY A 117 23.00 -10.71 35.01
CA GLY A 117 23.25 -10.98 36.42
C GLY A 117 22.07 -11.71 37.06
N GLY A 118 22.34 -12.64 37.98
CA GLY A 118 21.33 -13.39 38.72
C GLY A 118 21.33 -13.02 40.21
N PHE A 119 20.17 -13.16 40.88
CA PHE A 119 20.08 -13.02 42.33
C PHE A 119 20.14 -14.38 43.02
N LYS A 120 21.23 -14.63 43.76
CA LYS A 120 21.44 -15.83 44.57
C LYS A 120 20.33 -16.01 45.60
N ALA A 121 19.87 -14.92 46.22
CA ALA A 121 18.74 -14.93 47.15
C ALA A 121 17.42 -15.39 46.49
N LYS A 122 17.32 -15.30 45.16
CA LYS A 122 16.18 -15.78 44.35
C LYS A 122 16.45 -17.15 43.71
N GLY A 123 17.53 -17.83 44.09
CA GLY A 123 17.87 -19.17 43.61
C GLY A 123 18.55 -19.21 42.24
N ALA A 124 19.06 -18.08 41.74
CA ALA A 124 19.88 -18.04 40.55
C ALA A 124 21.29 -18.56 40.83
N CYS A 125 21.85 -19.31 39.88
CA CYS A 125 23.20 -19.84 39.89
C CYS A 125 23.88 -19.52 38.55
N ILE A 126 25.20 -19.35 38.55
CA ILE A 126 25.98 -19.12 37.34
C ILE A 126 25.74 -20.27 36.35
N GLY A 127 25.47 -19.92 35.09
CA GLY A 127 25.15 -20.86 34.02
C GLY A 127 23.66 -21.24 33.92
N ASP A 128 22.81 -20.82 34.86
CA ASP A 128 21.36 -20.94 34.69
C ASP A 128 20.89 -20.15 33.48
N VAL A 129 19.89 -20.69 32.77
CA VAL A 129 19.19 -19.97 31.71
C VAL A 129 17.74 -19.75 32.10
N PHE A 130 17.35 -18.49 32.16
CA PHE A 130 16.01 -18.04 32.49
C PHE A 130 15.25 -17.63 31.24
N LEU A 131 13.96 -17.96 31.22
CA LEU A 131 12.97 -17.30 30.38
C LEU A 131 12.26 -16.23 31.23
N ALA A 132 12.30 -14.97 30.79
CA ALA A 132 11.64 -13.91 31.54
C ALA A 132 10.12 -13.97 31.33
N SER A 133 9.34 -13.95 32.43
CA SER A 133 7.88 -13.82 32.37
C SER A 133 7.43 -12.36 32.27
N GLU A 134 8.14 -11.48 32.98
CA GLU A 134 7.89 -10.04 33.02
C GLU A 134 9.23 -9.30 32.93
N VAL A 135 9.20 -8.10 32.36
CA VAL A 135 10.38 -7.25 32.17
C VAL A 135 10.07 -5.82 32.60
N ALA A 136 10.96 -5.18 33.36
CA ALA A 136 10.81 -3.80 33.83
C ALA A 136 12.12 -3.02 33.82
N PHE A 137 12.04 -1.70 33.68
CA PHE A 137 13.18 -0.81 33.96
C PHE A 137 13.33 -0.61 35.48
N HIS A 138 14.56 -0.45 35.97
CA HIS A 138 14.81 -0.03 37.36
C HIS A 138 15.40 1.37 37.53
N ASP A 139 15.93 1.96 36.45
CA ASP A 139 16.65 3.24 36.47
C ASP A 139 15.85 4.43 35.91
N ARG A 140 14.73 4.19 35.20
CA ARG A 140 13.84 5.23 34.63
C ARG A 140 12.86 5.84 35.65
N ARG A 141 13.40 6.41 36.73
CA ARG A 141 12.63 6.97 37.85
C ARG A 141 12.05 8.34 37.53
N ILE A 142 10.72 8.44 37.40
CA ILE A 142 10.01 9.71 37.20
C ILE A 142 8.96 9.86 38.30
N PRO A 143 9.21 10.63 39.38
CA PRO A 143 8.34 10.70 40.56
C PRO A 143 7.14 11.63 40.34
N ILE A 144 6.41 11.41 39.24
CA ILE A 144 5.19 12.12 38.87
C ILE A 144 4.12 11.04 38.68
N PRO A 145 2.92 11.15 39.29
CA PRO A 145 1.88 10.14 39.16
C PRO A 145 1.61 9.78 37.68
N VAL A 146 1.46 8.49 37.40
CA VAL A 146 1.32 7.89 36.06
C VAL A 146 2.64 7.81 35.28
N PHE A 147 3.52 8.81 35.40
CA PHE A 147 4.85 8.76 34.77
C PHE A 147 5.81 7.81 35.52
N ASP A 148 5.57 7.59 36.80
CA ASP A 148 6.20 6.55 37.60
C ASP A 148 5.93 5.15 37.01
N LEU A 149 4.67 4.85 36.69
CA LEU A 149 4.27 3.60 36.05
C LEU A 149 4.79 3.51 34.60
N TYR A 150 4.85 4.62 33.86
CA TYR A 150 5.47 4.65 32.53
C TYR A 150 6.97 4.34 32.59
N GLY A 151 7.67 4.89 33.59
CA GLY A 151 9.10 4.75 33.75
C GLY A 151 9.52 3.33 34.13
N VAL A 152 8.90 2.76 35.18
CA VAL A 152 9.35 1.49 35.79
C VAL A 152 8.28 0.37 35.77
N GLY A 153 7.18 0.56 35.04
CA GLY A 153 6.11 -0.44 34.96
C GLY A 153 6.53 -1.76 34.31
N LEU A 154 5.98 -2.86 34.82
CA LEU A 154 6.18 -4.21 34.29
C LEU A 154 5.54 -4.38 32.92
N ARG A 155 6.22 -5.14 32.05
CA ARG A 155 5.77 -5.54 30.71
C ARG A 155 5.73 -7.06 30.64
N GLN A 156 4.62 -7.60 30.15
CA GLN A 156 4.47 -9.05 29.99
C GLN A 156 5.29 -9.54 28.80
N ALA A 157 6.06 -10.61 29.01
CA ALA A 157 6.67 -11.36 27.93
C ALA A 157 5.67 -12.40 27.38
N LEU A 158 5.89 -12.88 26.16
CA LEU A 158 5.04 -13.93 25.59
C LEU A 158 5.18 -15.23 26.41
N SER A 159 4.04 -15.72 26.92
CA SER A 159 3.98 -16.97 27.68
C SER A 159 4.25 -18.19 26.77
N THR A 160 5.24 -19.01 27.14
CA THR A 160 5.64 -20.20 26.37
C THR A 160 5.80 -21.45 27.27
N PRO A 161 4.72 -21.94 27.91
CA PRO A 161 4.80 -23.02 28.91
C PRO A 161 5.37 -24.33 28.35
N SER A 162 5.11 -24.64 27.08
CA SER A 162 5.69 -25.81 26.40
C SER A 162 7.21 -25.71 26.30
N LEU A 163 7.74 -24.52 26.01
CA LEU A 163 9.18 -24.29 25.90
C LEU A 163 9.88 -24.44 27.26
N VAL A 164 9.28 -23.87 28.31
CA VAL A 164 9.76 -24.00 29.69
C VAL A 164 9.90 -25.47 30.07
N LYS A 165 8.87 -26.28 29.74
CA LYS A 165 8.86 -27.71 30.04
C LYS A 165 9.86 -28.50 29.20
N ASP A 166 9.89 -28.26 27.88
CA ASP A 166 10.68 -29.06 26.93
C ASP A 166 12.19 -28.80 27.08
N LEU A 167 12.58 -27.59 27.47
CA LEU A 167 13.97 -27.19 27.66
C LEU A 167 14.36 -27.10 29.14
N ASN A 168 13.45 -27.43 30.06
CA ASN A 168 13.65 -27.34 31.51
C ASN A 168 14.21 -25.97 31.95
N LEU A 169 13.67 -24.89 31.38
CA LEU A 169 14.13 -23.52 31.66
C LEU A 169 13.58 -23.03 32.99
N LYS A 170 14.37 -22.21 33.69
CA LYS A 170 13.87 -21.47 34.84
C LYS A 170 13.03 -20.30 34.35
N VAL A 171 11.99 -19.94 35.10
CA VAL A 171 11.16 -18.75 34.81
C VAL A 171 11.40 -17.73 35.91
N GLY A 172 11.60 -16.47 35.53
CA GLY A 172 11.84 -15.39 36.48
C GLY A 172 11.47 -14.03 35.90
N LYS A 173 11.54 -12.98 36.70
CA LYS A 173 11.33 -11.60 36.25
C LYS A 173 12.67 -10.95 35.92
N LEU A 174 12.69 -10.14 34.87
CA LEU A 174 13.86 -9.42 34.38
C LEU A 174 13.78 -7.94 34.72
N SER A 175 14.86 -7.40 35.28
CA SER A 175 15.00 -5.96 35.52
C SER A 175 16.14 -5.39 34.68
N THR A 176 15.91 -4.27 34.01
CA THR A 176 16.84 -3.68 33.04
C THR A 176 17.26 -2.27 33.44
N GLY A 177 18.53 -1.94 33.24
CA GLY A 177 19.06 -0.59 33.42
C GLY A 177 20.45 -0.42 32.80
N ASP A 178 20.93 0.81 32.67
CA ASP A 178 22.15 1.16 31.93
C ASP A 178 23.43 1.13 32.77
N SER A 179 23.45 0.41 33.90
CA SER A 179 24.62 0.33 34.79
C SER A 179 24.84 -1.09 35.31
N LEU A 180 26.10 -1.50 35.43
CA LEU A 180 26.47 -2.80 36.02
C LEU A 180 26.38 -2.75 37.55
N ASP A 181 26.87 -1.68 38.15
CA ASP A 181 26.71 -1.41 39.58
C ASP A 181 25.26 -1.10 39.93
N MET A 182 24.95 -1.16 41.23
CA MET A 182 23.60 -1.04 41.75
C MET A 182 23.62 -0.01 42.88
N SER A 183 23.02 1.16 42.61
CA SER A 183 22.77 2.12 43.67
C SER A 183 21.69 1.61 44.63
N PRO A 184 21.58 2.11 45.87
CA PRO A 184 20.49 1.75 46.78
C PRO A 184 19.09 1.99 46.18
N GLN A 185 18.95 2.95 45.27
CA GLN A 185 17.70 3.23 44.55
C GLN A 185 17.41 2.19 43.47
N ASP A 186 18.43 1.70 42.77
CA ASP A 186 18.28 0.59 41.82
C ASP A 186 17.88 -0.68 42.56
N GLU A 187 18.55 -0.98 43.68
CA GLU A 187 18.25 -2.14 44.53
C GLU A 187 16.79 -2.12 45.00
N ALA A 188 16.31 -1.00 45.54
CA ALA A 188 14.93 -0.87 45.99
C ALA A 188 13.91 -1.13 44.86
N THR A 189 14.21 -0.68 43.65
CA THR A 189 13.32 -0.85 42.48
C THR A 189 13.36 -2.28 41.95
N ILE A 190 14.54 -2.91 41.91
CA ILE A 190 14.74 -4.32 41.52
C ILE A 190 13.99 -5.24 42.49
N ILE A 191 14.07 -4.96 43.80
CA ILE A 191 13.31 -5.68 44.83
C ILE A 191 11.80 -5.50 44.61
N ALA A 192 11.35 -4.26 44.34
CA ALA A 192 9.95 -3.97 44.06
C ALA A 192 9.43 -4.68 42.79
N ASN A 193 10.28 -4.85 41.78
CA ASN A 193 10.00 -5.60 40.57
C ASN A 193 9.98 -7.13 40.78
N ASP A 194 10.40 -7.61 41.95
CA ASP A 194 10.59 -9.04 42.26
C ASP A 194 11.51 -9.75 41.24
N ALA A 195 12.56 -9.04 40.80
CA ALA A 195 13.45 -9.50 39.76
C ALA A 195 14.30 -10.70 40.21
N THR A 196 14.46 -11.68 39.33
CA THR A 196 15.35 -12.85 39.51
C THR A 196 16.65 -12.68 38.74
N VAL A 197 16.61 -11.93 37.64
CA VAL A 197 17.74 -11.61 36.78
C VAL A 197 17.74 -10.13 36.40
N LYS A 198 18.93 -9.58 36.11
CA LYS A 198 19.18 -8.19 35.71
C LYS A 198 20.01 -8.13 34.43
N ASP A 199 19.59 -7.32 33.47
CA ASP A 199 20.34 -7.06 32.23
C ASP A 199 20.36 -5.57 31.87
N MET A 200 20.81 -5.23 30.65
CA MET A 200 20.91 -3.85 30.16
C MET A 200 20.01 -3.56 28.94
N GLU A 201 19.31 -4.54 28.37
CA GLU A 201 18.56 -4.39 27.11
C GLU A 201 17.08 -4.78 27.19
N GLY A 202 16.72 -5.76 28.03
CA GLY A 202 15.45 -6.47 27.94
C GLY A 202 14.22 -5.56 27.95
N ALA A 203 14.13 -4.63 28.91
CA ALA A 203 12.98 -3.74 29.03
C ALA A 203 12.86 -2.76 27.86
N ALA A 204 13.98 -2.38 27.25
CA ALA A 204 14.00 -1.54 26.05
C ALA A 204 13.48 -2.28 24.83
N VAL A 205 13.92 -3.52 24.63
CA VAL A 205 13.39 -4.39 23.57
C VAL A 205 11.89 -4.64 23.80
N ALA A 206 11.49 -4.95 25.04
CA ALA A 206 10.08 -5.13 25.41
C ALA A 206 9.22 -3.89 25.16
N TYR A 207 9.75 -2.71 25.48
CA TYR A 207 9.07 -1.44 25.24
C TYR A 207 8.78 -1.22 23.75
N VAL A 208 9.78 -1.43 22.89
CA VAL A 208 9.63 -1.25 21.44
C VAL A 208 8.74 -2.34 20.83
N ALA A 209 8.89 -3.59 21.27
CA ALA A 209 8.06 -4.71 20.83
C ALA A 209 6.57 -4.48 21.16
N ASP A 210 6.26 -4.02 22.38
CA ASP A 210 4.89 -3.67 22.77
C ASP A 210 4.35 -2.45 22.00
N LEU A 211 5.20 -1.43 21.76
CA LEU A 211 4.83 -0.25 20.97
C LEU A 211 4.43 -0.63 19.54
N LEU A 212 5.15 -1.56 18.92
CA LEU A 212 4.95 -2.01 17.54
C LEU A 212 4.11 -3.30 17.44
N LYS A 213 3.59 -3.79 18.58
CA LYS A 213 2.72 -4.99 18.67
C LYS A 213 3.34 -6.26 18.07
N VAL A 214 4.63 -6.45 18.32
CA VAL A 214 5.35 -7.69 17.97
C VAL A 214 5.56 -8.54 19.22
N PRO A 215 5.21 -9.83 19.22
CA PRO A 215 5.44 -10.71 20.37
C PRO A 215 6.94 -10.87 20.65
N ALA A 216 7.32 -10.90 21.93
CA ALA A 216 8.72 -11.04 22.34
C ALA A 216 8.90 -12.06 23.48
N ILE A 217 9.95 -12.87 23.39
CA ILE A 217 10.47 -13.70 24.49
C ILE A 217 11.89 -13.27 24.86
N PHE A 218 12.27 -13.49 26.12
CA PHE A 218 13.53 -13.03 26.68
C PHE A 218 14.27 -14.20 27.32
N VAL A 219 15.43 -14.54 26.77
CA VAL A 219 16.26 -15.66 27.22
C VAL A 219 17.54 -15.11 27.81
N LYS A 220 17.76 -15.34 29.11
CA LYS A 220 18.81 -14.69 29.90
C LYS A 220 19.66 -15.72 30.61
N ALA A 221 20.95 -15.75 30.30
CA ALA A 221 21.89 -16.70 30.90
C ALA A 221 22.73 -16.02 31.98
N VAL A 222 22.80 -16.60 33.17
CA VAL A 222 23.40 -15.98 34.36
C VAL A 222 24.92 -16.05 34.31
N THR A 223 25.59 -14.90 34.16
CA THR A 223 27.06 -14.76 34.13
C THR A 223 27.69 -14.47 35.49
N ASP A 224 26.94 -13.78 36.34
CA ASP A 224 27.41 -13.21 37.60
C ASP A 224 26.27 -13.18 38.61
N LEU A 225 26.61 -13.15 39.90
CA LEU A 225 25.65 -13.02 40.98
C LEU A 225 25.67 -11.59 41.53
N VAL A 226 24.56 -10.87 41.37
CA VAL A 226 24.44 -9.45 41.74
C VAL A 226 24.58 -9.24 43.25
N ASP A 227 24.07 -10.19 44.04
CA ASP A 227 24.14 -10.26 45.50
C ASP A 227 25.19 -11.29 45.99
N GLY A 228 26.17 -11.59 45.15
CA GLY A 228 27.27 -12.52 45.44
C GLY A 228 28.43 -11.89 46.20
N ASP A 229 29.38 -12.73 46.63
CA ASP A 229 30.55 -12.32 47.41
C ASP A 229 31.70 -11.73 46.55
N LYS A 230 31.54 -11.71 45.22
CA LYS A 230 32.55 -11.25 44.25
C LYS A 230 32.08 -10.00 43.50
N PRO A 231 33.01 -9.14 43.05
CA PRO A 231 32.67 -8.06 42.13
C PRO A 231 32.03 -8.59 40.84
N THR A 232 30.88 -8.02 40.47
CA THR A 232 30.07 -8.43 39.33
C THR A 232 30.84 -8.42 38.02
N ALA A 233 31.63 -7.38 37.78
CA ALA A 233 32.42 -7.24 36.55
C ALA A 233 33.49 -8.34 36.38
N ASP A 234 34.13 -8.76 37.48
CA ASP A 234 35.14 -9.82 37.45
C ASP A 234 34.51 -11.19 37.18
N GLU A 235 33.37 -11.46 37.82
CA GLU A 235 32.63 -12.72 37.65
C GLU A 235 32.01 -12.83 36.25
N PHE A 236 31.50 -11.72 35.72
CA PHE A 236 31.04 -11.63 34.34
C PHE A 236 32.15 -12.04 33.36
N LEU A 237 33.33 -11.40 33.44
CA LEU A 237 34.45 -11.70 32.54
C LEU A 237 34.95 -13.14 32.70
N GLN A 238 34.95 -13.67 33.93
CA GLN A 238 35.37 -15.04 34.22
C GLN A 238 34.46 -16.09 33.55
N ASN A 239 33.15 -15.85 33.52
CA ASN A 239 32.15 -16.86 33.13
C ASN A 239 31.59 -16.68 31.72
N LEU A 240 31.80 -15.52 31.08
CA LEU A 240 31.21 -15.13 29.80
C LEU A 240 31.27 -16.23 28.74
N ALA A 241 32.45 -16.85 28.54
CA ALA A 241 32.63 -17.88 27.52
C ALA A 241 31.76 -19.14 27.77
N THR A 242 31.74 -19.63 29.01
CA THR A 242 30.99 -20.82 29.41
C THR A 242 29.48 -20.57 29.35
N VAL A 243 29.04 -19.41 29.82
CA VAL A 243 27.61 -19.08 29.89
C VAL A 243 27.04 -18.77 28.51
N THR A 244 27.83 -18.15 27.64
CA THR A 244 27.46 -17.97 26.23
C THR A 244 27.22 -19.30 25.52
N ALA A 245 27.96 -20.36 25.87
CA ALA A 245 27.74 -21.69 25.31
C ALA A 245 26.36 -22.27 25.72
N ALA A 246 25.97 -22.10 26.99
CA ALA A 246 24.66 -22.50 27.49
C ALA A 246 23.50 -21.69 26.86
N LEU A 247 23.72 -20.38 26.68
CA LEU A 247 22.79 -19.50 25.96
C LEU A 247 22.61 -19.98 24.51
N ASN A 248 23.70 -20.26 23.81
CA ASN A 248 23.67 -20.77 22.44
C ASN A 248 22.91 -22.10 22.34
N GLU A 249 23.15 -23.04 23.26
CA GLU A 249 22.43 -24.31 23.28
C GLU A 249 20.91 -24.10 23.42
N THR A 250 20.51 -23.20 24.32
CA THR A 250 19.09 -22.88 24.54
C THR A 250 18.46 -22.20 23.33
N VAL A 251 19.07 -21.11 22.84
CA VAL A 251 18.58 -20.34 21.67
C VAL A 251 18.47 -21.23 20.44
N SER A 252 19.43 -22.14 20.26
CA SER A 252 19.47 -23.09 19.15
C SER A 252 18.41 -24.18 19.23
N GLN A 253 17.69 -24.31 20.34
CA GLN A 253 16.57 -25.23 20.47
C GLN A 253 15.21 -24.53 20.36
N LEU A 254 15.17 -23.19 20.35
CA LEU A 254 13.95 -22.40 20.22
C LEU A 254 13.24 -22.61 18.88
N TYR A 255 13.94 -23.03 17.81
CA TYR A 255 13.30 -23.36 16.52
C TYR A 255 12.24 -24.47 16.65
N LYS A 256 12.36 -25.35 17.66
CA LYS A 256 11.36 -26.39 17.95
C LYS A 256 9.99 -25.77 18.28
N TYR A 257 9.97 -24.53 18.76
CA TYR A 257 8.75 -23.80 19.07
C TYR A 257 7.97 -23.37 17.82
N GLY A 258 8.67 -22.92 16.76
CA GLY A 258 8.06 -22.58 15.46
C GLY A 258 7.32 -23.76 14.83
N PHE A 259 7.83 -24.98 15.01
CA PHE A 259 7.15 -26.22 14.59
C PHE A 259 6.03 -26.67 15.55
N SER A 260 6.14 -26.40 16.84
CA SER A 260 5.14 -26.84 17.84
C SER A 260 3.80 -26.11 17.69
N MET A 261 3.80 -24.82 17.32
CA MET A 261 2.56 -24.11 16.98
C MET A 261 1.97 -24.62 15.66
N GLY A 262 2.79 -24.95 14.65
CA GLY A 262 2.30 -25.51 13.38
C GLY A 262 1.64 -26.89 13.50
N TYR A 263 2.10 -27.73 14.43
CA TYR A 263 1.59 -29.12 14.60
C TYR A 263 0.27 -29.23 15.38
N VAL A 264 -0.11 -28.23 16.18
CA VAL A 264 -1.38 -28.25 16.94
C VAL A 264 -2.61 -28.01 16.04
N PHE A 265 -2.43 -27.33 14.90
CA PHE A 265 -3.52 -27.02 13.96
C PHE A 265 -3.97 -28.19 13.08
N SER A 266 -3.09 -29.17 12.82
CA SER A 266 -3.45 -30.33 11.98
C SER A 266 -4.36 -31.31 12.72
N ARG A 267 -4.17 -31.50 14.04
CA ARG A 267 -4.96 -32.46 14.82
C ARG A 267 -6.32 -31.94 15.32
N GLN A 268 -6.57 -30.64 15.34
CA GLN A 268 -7.92 -30.11 15.61
C GLN A 268 -8.83 -30.19 14.37
N LYS A 269 -8.28 -30.02 13.16
CA LYS A 269 -9.03 -30.27 11.90
C LYS A 269 -9.43 -31.74 11.73
N GLU A 270 -8.58 -32.69 12.11
CA GLU A 270 -8.90 -34.13 12.07
C GLU A 270 -9.88 -34.60 13.17
N ARG A 271 -10.03 -33.84 14.26
CA ARG A 271 -11.00 -34.16 15.33
C ARG A 271 -12.36 -33.50 15.11
N GLN A 272 -12.42 -32.31 14.50
CA GLN A 272 -13.69 -31.67 14.13
C GLN A 272 -14.30 -32.28 12.85
N SER A 273 -13.50 -32.79 11.92
CA SER A 273 -14.01 -33.49 10.72
C SER A 273 -14.58 -34.90 11.00
N ARG A 274 -14.37 -35.44 12.21
CA ARG A 274 -14.90 -36.75 12.65
C ARG A 274 -16.22 -36.69 13.41
N GLN A 275 -16.80 -35.49 13.61
CA GLN A 275 -18.09 -35.33 14.31
C GLN A 275 -19.24 -34.82 13.43
N THR A 276 -18.99 -34.55 12.14
CA THR A 276 -20.02 -34.14 11.18
C THR A 276 -19.83 -34.84 9.83
N SER A 277 -20.02 -36.15 9.79
CA SER A 277 -20.23 -36.90 8.53
C SER A 277 -20.77 -38.31 8.79
N ALA A 278 -21.82 -38.43 9.60
CA ALA A 278 -22.70 -39.59 9.57
C ALA A 278 -23.85 -39.30 8.59
N THR A 279 -23.59 -39.42 7.29
CA THR A 279 -24.56 -39.74 6.22
C THR A 279 -23.87 -39.57 4.87
N GLN A 280 -23.41 -40.68 4.28
CA GLN A 280 -23.51 -41.05 2.85
C GLN A 280 -22.40 -42.06 2.52
N GLU A 281 -22.71 -43.33 2.74
CA GLU A 281 -22.04 -44.45 2.08
C GLU A 281 -22.65 -44.68 0.67
N THR A 282 -21.89 -45.41 -0.15
CA THR A 282 -22.09 -45.84 -1.56
C THR A 282 -21.75 -44.80 -2.62
N ARG A 283 -20.84 -45.04 -3.58
CA ARG A 283 -20.33 -46.30 -4.15
C ARG A 283 -19.01 -45.99 -4.88
N LEU A 284 -18.01 -46.84 -4.70
CA LEU A 284 -16.78 -46.89 -5.51
C LEU A 284 -16.80 -48.18 -6.34
N GLU A 285 -15.95 -48.19 -7.36
CA GLU A 285 -15.67 -49.24 -8.35
C GLU A 285 -16.52 -49.21 -9.62
N LEU A 286 -15.89 -48.83 -10.74
CA LEU A 286 -15.62 -49.76 -11.84
C LEU A 286 -14.79 -49.10 -12.97
N PHE A 287 -13.63 -49.70 -13.24
CA PHE A 287 -12.94 -49.92 -14.53
C PHE A 287 -11.51 -49.39 -14.71
N GLU A 288 -10.63 -50.37 -14.92
CA GLU A 288 -9.25 -50.32 -15.38
C GLU A 288 -9.14 -50.11 -16.91
N ASN A 289 -8.00 -49.53 -17.30
CA ASN A 289 -7.16 -49.77 -18.50
C ASN A 289 -7.76 -49.70 -19.93
N MET A 290 -7.25 -48.75 -20.73
CA MET A 290 -6.79 -48.99 -22.11
C MET A 290 -5.81 -47.89 -22.58
N GLU A 291 -4.80 -48.32 -23.34
CA GLU A 291 -3.68 -47.55 -23.87
C GLU A 291 -4.03 -46.68 -25.10
N ASP A 292 -3.15 -45.70 -25.32
CA ASP A 292 -2.63 -45.20 -26.60
C ASP A 292 -3.42 -44.18 -27.43
N GLY A 293 -2.67 -43.23 -28.02
CA GLY A 293 -3.13 -42.27 -29.02
C GLY A 293 -3.01 -40.80 -28.60
N GLY A 294 -1.84 -40.21 -28.83
CA GLY A 294 -1.57 -38.80 -28.56
C GLY A 294 -2.48 -37.83 -29.31
N GLU A 295 -3.14 -36.94 -28.58
CA GLU A 295 -3.72 -35.71 -29.09
C GLU A 295 -3.13 -34.49 -28.38
N VAL A 296 -2.53 -33.64 -29.22
CA VAL A 296 -1.99 -32.29 -29.03
C VAL A 296 -2.43 -31.58 -27.74
N ALA A 297 -1.45 -31.35 -26.86
CA ALA A 297 -1.58 -30.49 -25.70
C ALA A 297 -2.06 -29.08 -26.09
N ARG A 298 -3.29 -28.73 -25.69
CA ARG A 298 -3.70 -27.33 -25.56
C ARG A 298 -2.88 -26.75 -24.40
N GLY A 299 -1.91 -25.89 -24.73
CA GLY A 299 -1.06 -25.22 -23.75
C GLY A 299 -1.90 -24.52 -22.69
N ALA A 300 -1.77 -24.97 -21.44
CA ALA A 300 -2.29 -24.27 -20.29
C ALA A 300 -1.51 -22.96 -20.15
N ILE A 301 -2.16 -21.83 -20.41
CA ILE A 301 -1.61 -20.50 -20.15
C ILE A 301 -1.52 -20.35 -18.63
N THR A 302 -0.31 -20.40 -18.09
CA THR A 302 -0.05 -20.05 -16.69
C THR A 302 -0.40 -18.58 -16.48
N LYS A 303 -1.42 -18.27 -15.65
CA LYS A 303 -1.77 -16.89 -15.28
C LYS A 303 -0.54 -16.24 -14.63
N LYS A 304 -0.17 -15.05 -15.10
CA LYS A 304 0.94 -14.28 -14.51
C LYS A 304 0.56 -13.85 -13.09
N VAL A 305 1.51 -13.98 -12.17
CA VAL A 305 1.32 -13.66 -10.76
C VAL A 305 1.89 -12.28 -10.50
N ALA A 306 1.17 -11.48 -9.72
CA ALA A 306 1.65 -10.19 -9.25
C ALA A 306 2.88 -10.35 -8.36
N SER A 307 3.80 -9.40 -8.45
CA SER A 307 4.97 -9.32 -7.58
C SER A 307 4.52 -9.03 -6.14
N PRO A 308 5.08 -9.71 -5.11
CA PRO A 308 4.72 -9.45 -3.72
C PRO A 308 4.88 -7.98 -3.33
N GLY A 309 3.91 -7.45 -2.58
CA GLY A 309 3.89 -6.07 -2.09
C GLY A 309 3.63 -4.99 -3.16
N LYS A 310 3.53 -5.34 -4.45
CA LYS A 310 3.22 -4.36 -5.51
C LYS A 310 1.73 -4.11 -5.62
N ALA A 311 1.36 -2.84 -5.81
CA ALA A 311 -0.01 -2.46 -6.05
C ALA A 311 -0.52 -3.01 -7.39
N THR A 312 -1.71 -3.57 -7.38
CA THR A 312 -2.38 -4.08 -8.57
C THR A 312 -3.76 -3.46 -8.72
N ILE A 313 -4.18 -3.21 -9.96
CA ILE A 313 -5.57 -2.91 -10.31
C ILE A 313 -6.33 -4.23 -10.29
N LEU A 314 -7.36 -4.32 -9.44
CA LEU A 314 -8.17 -5.52 -9.22
C LEU A 314 -9.52 -5.47 -9.95
N ALA A 315 -10.05 -4.26 -10.18
CA ALA A 315 -11.30 -4.06 -10.91
C ALA A 315 -11.39 -2.65 -11.50
N LEU A 316 -12.23 -2.50 -12.52
CA LEU A 316 -12.52 -1.25 -13.21
C LEU A 316 -14.04 -1.09 -13.39
N GLY A 317 -14.57 0.09 -13.09
CA GLY A 317 -15.97 0.46 -13.30
C GLY A 317 -16.10 1.83 -13.97
N LYS A 318 -17.25 2.05 -14.61
CA LYS A 318 -17.60 3.33 -15.24
C LYS A 318 -19.09 3.60 -15.15
N ALA A 319 -19.47 4.86 -15.18
CA ALA A 319 -20.85 5.29 -15.24
C ALA A 319 -20.97 6.62 -16.00
N PHE A 320 -22.17 6.88 -16.52
CA PHE A 320 -22.45 8.00 -17.40
C PHE A 320 -23.82 8.61 -17.07
N PRO A 321 -24.03 9.92 -17.35
CA PRO A 321 -25.37 10.48 -17.28
C PRO A 321 -26.25 9.92 -18.40
N ASN A 322 -27.57 10.07 -18.27
CA ASN A 322 -28.53 9.44 -19.17
C ASN A 322 -28.52 10.01 -20.60
N GLN A 323 -28.09 11.26 -20.79
CA GLN A 323 -28.18 11.92 -22.08
C GLN A 323 -26.93 11.63 -22.92
N LEU A 324 -27.15 10.93 -24.04
CA LEU A 324 -26.17 10.68 -25.09
C LEU A 324 -26.36 11.70 -26.22
N VAL A 325 -25.27 12.36 -26.61
CA VAL A 325 -25.21 13.29 -27.74
C VAL A 325 -24.35 12.68 -28.83
N MET A 326 -24.93 12.48 -30.01
CA MET A 326 -24.18 12.13 -31.22
C MET A 326 -23.45 13.39 -31.71
N GLN A 327 -22.17 13.26 -32.05
CA GLN A 327 -21.33 14.39 -32.46
C GLN A 327 -21.89 15.12 -33.68
N GLU A 328 -22.60 14.40 -34.56
CA GLU A 328 -23.26 14.98 -35.75
C GLU A 328 -24.38 15.97 -35.41
N PHE A 329 -25.06 15.81 -34.27
CA PHE A 329 -26.13 16.71 -33.80
C PHE A 329 -25.64 17.77 -32.80
N LEU A 330 -24.36 17.73 -32.42
CA LEU A 330 -23.82 18.66 -31.43
C LEU A 330 -23.98 20.11 -31.86
N VAL A 331 -23.62 20.44 -33.10
CA VAL A 331 -23.59 21.83 -33.59
C VAL A 331 -24.97 22.45 -33.48
N ASP A 332 -25.98 21.76 -33.99
CA ASP A 332 -27.35 22.26 -34.03
C ASP A 332 -27.92 22.37 -32.61
N GLY A 333 -27.70 21.34 -31.78
CA GLY A 333 -28.16 21.35 -30.39
C GLY A 333 -27.49 22.43 -29.56
N TYR A 334 -26.17 22.62 -29.69
CA TYR A 334 -25.42 23.61 -28.93
C TYR A 334 -25.83 25.05 -29.28
N PHE A 335 -25.92 25.38 -30.57
CA PHE A 335 -26.33 26.72 -31.01
C PHE A 335 -27.79 27.03 -30.64
N LYS A 336 -28.69 26.04 -30.75
CA LYS A 336 -30.07 26.14 -30.25
C LYS A 336 -30.08 26.43 -28.74
N ASN A 337 -29.34 25.65 -27.97
CA ASN A 337 -29.32 25.72 -26.50
C ASN A 337 -28.71 27.03 -25.97
N THR A 338 -27.81 27.64 -26.71
CA THR A 338 -27.15 28.90 -26.33
C THR A 338 -27.78 30.14 -26.98
N ASN A 339 -28.86 29.97 -27.77
CA ASN A 339 -29.52 31.03 -28.52
C ASN A 339 -28.54 31.93 -29.30
N CYS A 340 -27.58 31.30 -30.00
CA CYS A 340 -26.57 31.98 -30.80
C CYS A 340 -26.79 31.67 -32.28
N ASP A 341 -26.76 32.70 -33.13
CA ASP A 341 -26.95 32.60 -34.59
C ASP A 341 -25.72 33.05 -35.38
N ASP A 342 -24.51 32.89 -34.82
CA ASP A 342 -23.26 33.23 -35.51
C ASP A 342 -22.85 32.15 -36.53
N PRO A 343 -22.86 32.45 -37.85
CA PRO A 343 -22.55 31.45 -38.87
C PRO A 343 -21.06 31.06 -38.91
N GLU A 344 -20.15 31.95 -38.54
CA GLU A 344 -18.70 31.66 -38.55
C GLU A 344 -18.33 30.71 -37.41
N LEU A 345 -18.84 30.98 -36.21
CA LEU A 345 -18.65 30.10 -35.05
C LEU A 345 -19.30 28.74 -35.30
N ARG A 346 -20.48 28.71 -35.94
CA ARG A 346 -21.16 27.46 -36.30
C ARG A 346 -20.35 26.64 -37.29
N GLN A 347 -19.81 27.28 -38.33
CA GLN A 347 -18.95 26.62 -39.30
C GLN A 347 -17.66 26.10 -38.66
N LYS A 348 -17.07 26.88 -37.75
CA LYS A 348 -15.88 26.48 -37.00
C LYS A 348 -16.15 25.25 -36.13
N LEU A 349 -17.23 25.25 -35.34
CA LEU A 349 -17.60 24.09 -34.52
C LEU A 349 -17.89 22.86 -35.39
N THR A 350 -18.56 23.03 -36.53
CA THR A 350 -18.80 21.95 -37.50
C THR A 350 -17.50 21.32 -37.99
N ARG A 351 -16.50 22.14 -38.33
CA ARG A 351 -15.17 21.65 -38.73
C ARG A 351 -14.49 20.91 -37.57
N LEU A 352 -14.55 21.46 -36.36
CA LEU A 352 -13.97 20.82 -35.16
C LEU A 352 -14.60 19.45 -34.90
N CYS A 353 -15.94 19.34 -34.95
CA CYS A 353 -16.66 18.07 -34.77
C CYS A 353 -16.19 16.99 -35.74
N LYS A 354 -15.88 17.34 -37.00
CA LYS A 354 -15.32 16.40 -37.99
C LYS A 354 -13.88 15.98 -37.70
N THR A 355 -13.07 16.88 -37.15
CA THR A 355 -11.63 16.63 -36.90
C THR A 355 -11.31 16.01 -35.54
N THR A 356 -12.23 16.07 -34.57
CA THR A 356 -12.01 15.57 -33.21
C THR A 356 -12.06 14.05 -33.10
N THR A 357 -12.57 13.34 -34.11
CA THR A 357 -12.79 11.87 -34.14
C THR A 357 -13.82 11.33 -33.15
N VAL A 358 -14.33 12.19 -32.25
CA VAL A 358 -15.43 11.89 -31.33
C VAL A 358 -16.69 11.57 -32.14
N LYS A 359 -17.37 10.48 -31.79
CA LYS A 359 -18.67 10.08 -32.36
C LYS A 359 -19.80 10.31 -31.39
N THR A 360 -19.59 10.03 -30.12
CA THR A 360 -20.61 10.13 -29.08
C THR A 360 -20.03 10.68 -27.79
N ARG A 361 -20.87 11.37 -27.02
CA ARG A 361 -20.54 11.85 -25.68
C ARG A 361 -21.76 11.81 -24.79
N TYR A 362 -21.54 11.50 -23.53
CA TYR A 362 -22.56 11.67 -22.51
C TYR A 362 -22.44 13.05 -21.89
N VAL A 363 -23.57 13.68 -21.57
CA VAL A 363 -23.60 15.01 -20.95
C VAL A 363 -24.68 15.09 -19.88
N VAL A 364 -24.43 15.84 -18.82
CA VAL A 364 -25.45 16.21 -17.82
C VAL A 364 -26.33 17.34 -18.37
N MET A 365 -25.77 18.23 -19.19
CA MET A 365 -26.49 19.39 -19.72
C MET A 365 -27.66 18.98 -20.63
N CYS A 366 -28.87 19.42 -20.27
CA CYS A 366 -30.10 19.13 -20.99
C CYS A 366 -31.01 20.36 -21.09
N GLU A 367 -32.03 20.28 -21.94
CA GLU A 367 -33.03 21.35 -22.12
C GLU A 367 -33.79 21.65 -20.81
N GLU A 368 -34.05 20.64 -19.98
CA GLU A 368 -34.70 20.84 -18.67
C GLU A 368 -33.84 21.69 -17.72
N ILE A 369 -32.52 21.47 -17.70
CA ILE A 369 -31.58 22.26 -16.90
C ILE A 369 -31.55 23.71 -17.40
N LEU A 370 -31.48 23.92 -18.72
CA LEU A 370 -31.46 25.26 -19.30
C LEU A 370 -32.80 26.00 -19.13
N ASN A 371 -33.93 25.29 -19.15
CA ASN A 371 -35.24 25.88 -18.85
C ASN A 371 -35.35 26.30 -17.38
N LYS A 372 -34.72 25.54 -16.47
CA LYS A 372 -34.68 25.86 -15.03
C LYS A 372 -33.69 26.97 -14.71
N TYR A 373 -32.55 27.01 -15.39
CA TYR A 373 -31.46 27.96 -15.18
C TYR A 373 -31.05 28.61 -16.51
N PRO A 374 -31.91 29.45 -17.12
CA PRO A 374 -31.65 30.06 -18.42
C PRO A 374 -30.41 30.95 -18.43
N GLU A 375 -30.01 31.48 -17.26
CA GLU A 375 -28.78 32.26 -17.10
C GLU A 375 -27.50 31.49 -17.47
N LEU A 376 -27.52 30.15 -17.48
CA LEU A 376 -26.37 29.33 -17.88
C LEU A 376 -26.04 29.45 -19.39
N ALA A 377 -27.02 29.86 -20.20
CA ALA A 377 -26.87 30.10 -21.63
C ALA A 377 -26.44 31.54 -21.96
N VAL A 378 -26.27 32.41 -20.96
CA VAL A 378 -25.97 33.83 -21.13
C VAL A 378 -24.57 34.14 -20.59
N GLU A 379 -23.77 34.86 -21.36
CA GLU A 379 -22.42 35.27 -20.97
C GLU A 379 -22.42 36.47 -20.01
N GLY A 380 -21.43 36.55 -19.12
CA GLY A 380 -21.26 37.70 -18.21
C GLY A 380 -22.10 37.67 -16.93
N LEU A 381 -22.90 36.62 -16.69
CA LEU A 381 -23.73 36.49 -15.49
C LEU A 381 -23.08 35.60 -14.42
N PRO A 382 -23.20 35.95 -13.12
CA PRO A 382 -22.74 35.09 -12.04
C PRO A 382 -23.62 33.84 -11.96
N THR A 383 -23.04 32.68 -12.28
CA THR A 383 -23.73 31.39 -12.45
C THR A 383 -23.11 30.26 -11.63
N VAL A 384 -22.03 30.52 -10.90
CA VAL A 384 -21.26 29.52 -10.15
C VAL A 384 -22.13 28.75 -9.15
N LYS A 385 -23.10 29.40 -8.51
CA LYS A 385 -24.01 28.76 -7.55
C LYS A 385 -24.84 27.68 -8.24
N GLN A 386 -25.55 28.03 -9.31
CA GLN A 386 -26.39 27.11 -10.08
C GLN A 386 -25.57 25.95 -10.64
N ARG A 387 -24.37 26.26 -11.15
CA ARG A 387 -23.44 25.24 -11.67
C ARG A 387 -23.04 24.26 -10.59
N LEU A 388 -22.62 24.73 -9.42
CA LEU A 388 -22.25 23.85 -8.31
C LEU A 388 -23.44 23.04 -7.78
N ASP A 389 -24.65 23.60 -7.73
CA ASP A 389 -25.85 22.86 -7.32
C ASP A 389 -26.12 21.66 -8.25
N ILE A 390 -25.92 21.83 -9.56
CA ILE A 390 -26.05 20.75 -10.56
C ILE A 390 -24.86 19.79 -10.46
N CYS A 391 -23.63 20.33 -10.55
CA CYS A 391 -22.41 19.54 -10.61
C CYS A 391 -22.27 18.64 -9.39
N ASN A 392 -22.38 19.20 -8.18
CA ASN A 392 -22.17 18.47 -6.92
C ASN A 392 -23.09 17.23 -6.85
N ASN A 393 -24.34 17.34 -7.31
CA ASN A 393 -25.25 16.21 -7.35
C ASN A 393 -24.85 15.20 -8.43
N ALA A 394 -24.62 15.68 -9.66
CA ALA A 394 -24.32 14.84 -10.80
C ALA A 394 -23.04 14.01 -10.59
N VAL A 395 -21.94 14.63 -10.17
CA VAL A 395 -20.67 13.93 -9.95
C VAL A 395 -20.77 12.90 -8.83
N THR A 396 -21.48 13.23 -7.74
CA THR A 396 -21.71 12.27 -6.64
C THR A 396 -22.45 11.03 -7.15
N LYS A 397 -23.53 11.24 -7.93
CA LYS A 397 -24.35 10.15 -8.43
C LYS A 397 -23.56 9.24 -9.38
N MET A 398 -22.87 9.82 -10.36
CA MET A 398 -22.06 9.07 -11.31
C MET A 398 -20.90 8.34 -10.62
N ALA A 399 -20.21 8.98 -9.65
CA ALA A 399 -19.16 8.34 -8.88
C ALA A 399 -19.66 7.12 -8.08
N ILE A 400 -20.84 7.22 -7.47
CA ILE A 400 -21.48 6.09 -6.76
C ILE A 400 -21.77 4.95 -7.74
N GLU A 401 -22.35 5.24 -8.90
CA GLU A 401 -22.71 4.24 -9.91
C GLU A 401 -21.46 3.54 -10.48
N ALA A 402 -20.42 4.31 -10.84
CA ALA A 402 -19.16 3.76 -11.33
C ALA A 402 -18.47 2.89 -10.25
N SER A 403 -18.46 3.36 -9.01
CA SER A 403 -17.87 2.63 -7.88
C SER A 403 -18.63 1.34 -7.59
N ARG A 404 -19.98 1.35 -7.63
CA ARG A 404 -20.78 0.12 -7.48
C ARG A 404 -20.49 -0.89 -8.57
N SER A 405 -20.43 -0.46 -9.83
CA SER A 405 -20.04 -1.32 -10.96
C SER A 405 -18.64 -1.90 -10.77
N CYS A 406 -17.69 -1.11 -10.26
CA CYS A 406 -16.34 -1.55 -9.96
C CYS A 406 -16.29 -2.59 -8.83
N ILE A 407 -17.00 -2.34 -7.73
CA ILE A 407 -17.08 -3.23 -6.56
C ILE A 407 -17.75 -4.55 -6.93
N GLU A 408 -18.80 -4.51 -7.74
CA GLU A 408 -19.47 -5.72 -8.25
C GLU A 408 -18.50 -6.60 -9.04
N LYS A 409 -17.72 -6.00 -9.97
CA LYS A 409 -16.68 -6.71 -10.72
C LYS A 409 -15.53 -7.20 -9.84
N TRP A 410 -15.19 -6.49 -8.76
CA TRP A 410 -14.18 -6.90 -7.79
C TRP A 410 -14.62 -8.12 -6.98
N GLY A 411 -15.93 -8.29 -6.74
CA GLY A 411 -16.49 -9.49 -6.13
C GLY A 411 -16.29 -9.61 -4.61
N ARG A 412 -15.87 -8.53 -3.94
CA ARG A 412 -15.70 -8.49 -2.47
C ARG A 412 -16.66 -7.52 -1.80
N PRO A 413 -16.93 -7.70 -0.49
CA PRO A 413 -17.78 -6.78 0.27
C PRO A 413 -17.28 -5.34 0.22
N VAL A 414 -18.21 -4.38 0.15
CA VAL A 414 -17.90 -2.95 0.25
C VAL A 414 -17.19 -2.60 1.57
N SER A 415 -17.44 -3.38 2.62
CA SER A 415 -16.73 -3.26 3.89
C SER A 415 -15.25 -3.54 3.78
N ASP A 416 -14.74 -4.21 2.74
CA ASP A 416 -13.31 -4.49 2.65
C ASP A 416 -12.51 -3.27 2.16
N ILE A 417 -13.18 -2.24 1.65
CA ILE A 417 -12.55 -0.98 1.24
C ILE A 417 -12.04 -0.24 2.49
N THR A 418 -10.74 0.04 2.50
CA THR A 418 -10.07 0.74 3.63
C THR A 418 -9.80 2.20 3.32
N HIS A 419 -9.60 2.53 2.05
CA HIS A 419 -9.29 3.90 1.60
C HIS A 419 -10.13 4.31 0.40
N LEU A 420 -10.40 5.60 0.30
CA LEU A 420 -11.02 6.24 -0.85
C LEU A 420 -10.12 7.36 -1.35
N VAL A 421 -9.67 7.27 -2.60
CA VAL A 421 -9.09 8.39 -3.34
C VAL A 421 -10.16 8.89 -4.29
N TYR A 422 -10.55 10.16 -4.18
CA TYR A 422 -11.58 10.72 -5.03
C TYR A 422 -11.06 11.95 -5.77
N VAL A 423 -11.32 11.99 -7.08
CA VAL A 423 -10.80 13.00 -7.99
C VAL A 423 -11.96 13.67 -8.72
N SER A 424 -12.04 14.99 -8.63
CA SER A 424 -12.96 15.77 -9.45
C SER A 424 -12.47 17.20 -9.62
N SER A 425 -12.61 17.73 -10.83
CA SER A 425 -12.41 19.16 -11.13
C SER A 425 -13.74 19.88 -11.33
N SER A 426 -14.84 19.19 -11.09
CA SER A 426 -16.19 19.64 -11.42
C SER A 426 -17.03 20.00 -10.19
N GLU A 427 -16.51 19.86 -8.99
CA GLU A 427 -17.17 20.26 -7.75
C GLU A 427 -16.28 21.12 -6.85
N ALA A 428 -16.93 21.89 -5.97
CA ALA A 428 -16.30 22.70 -4.93
C ALA A 428 -17.24 22.81 -3.73
N ARG A 429 -16.97 22.06 -2.66
CA ARG A 429 -17.77 22.06 -1.42
C ARG A 429 -16.97 21.53 -0.22
N LEU A 430 -17.41 21.94 0.98
CA LEU A 430 -16.95 21.43 2.26
C LEU A 430 -18.18 21.06 3.12
N PRO A 431 -18.38 19.79 3.53
CA PRO A 431 -17.54 18.62 3.26
C PRO A 431 -17.34 18.31 1.77
N GLY A 432 -16.21 17.69 1.44
CA GLY A 432 -15.88 17.34 0.06
C GLY A 432 -16.71 16.18 -0.49
N GLY A 433 -16.72 16.03 -1.81
CA GLY A 433 -17.44 14.94 -2.47
C GLY A 433 -16.97 13.54 -2.06
N ASP A 434 -15.76 13.40 -1.55
CA ASP A 434 -15.20 12.18 -0.99
C ASP A 434 -16.08 11.64 0.15
N LEU A 435 -16.58 12.52 1.02
CA LEU A 435 -17.47 12.14 2.11
C LEU A 435 -18.85 11.72 1.61
N TYR A 436 -19.41 12.47 0.64
CA TYR A 436 -20.71 12.15 0.05
C TYR A 436 -20.69 10.83 -0.69
N LEU A 437 -19.61 10.54 -1.43
CA LEU A 437 -19.37 9.27 -2.08
C LEU A 437 -19.23 8.14 -1.06
N ALA A 438 -18.38 8.31 -0.04
CA ALA A 438 -18.20 7.31 1.01
C ALA A 438 -19.53 6.95 1.69
N ARG A 439 -20.33 7.96 2.04
CA ARG A 439 -21.67 7.76 2.61
C ARG A 439 -22.63 7.09 1.62
N GLY A 440 -22.61 7.49 0.35
CA GLY A 440 -23.50 6.94 -0.69
C GLY A 440 -23.22 5.47 -1.04
N LEU A 441 -21.97 5.03 -0.83
CA LEU A 441 -21.56 3.64 -0.96
C LEU A 441 -21.77 2.82 0.33
N GLY A 442 -21.98 3.48 1.47
CA GLY A 442 -22.01 2.81 2.77
C GLY A 442 -20.63 2.32 3.21
N LEU A 443 -19.56 3.06 2.87
CA LEU A 443 -18.23 2.77 3.38
C LEU A 443 -18.20 2.93 4.90
N ARG A 444 -17.25 2.25 5.55
CA ARG A 444 -17.08 2.35 7.01
C ARG A 444 -16.75 3.79 7.42
N PRO A 445 -17.20 4.25 8.60
CA PRO A 445 -16.83 5.57 9.12
C PRO A 445 -15.32 5.80 9.22
N GLU A 446 -14.54 4.73 9.42
CA GLU A 446 -13.09 4.73 9.55
C GLU A 446 -12.36 4.75 8.19
N THR A 447 -13.09 4.66 7.06
CA THR A 447 -12.49 4.72 5.73
C THR A 447 -11.72 6.03 5.56
N ARG A 448 -10.42 5.92 5.30
CA ARG A 448 -9.53 7.06 5.13
C ARG A 448 -9.71 7.64 3.73
N ARG A 449 -9.83 8.96 3.62
CA ARG A 449 -10.20 9.62 2.37
C ARG A 449 -9.13 10.61 1.94
N VAL A 450 -8.84 10.64 0.64
CA VAL A 450 -7.99 11.62 -0.02
C VAL A 450 -8.80 12.24 -1.15
N MET A 451 -9.03 13.55 -1.07
CA MET A 451 -9.73 14.31 -2.10
C MET A 451 -8.73 15.09 -2.95
N LEU A 452 -8.76 14.88 -4.26
CA LEU A 452 -7.94 15.59 -5.25
C LEU A 452 -8.83 16.49 -6.10
N TYR A 453 -8.98 17.74 -5.67
CA TYR A 453 -9.71 18.76 -6.42
C TYR A 453 -8.85 19.39 -7.53
N PHE A 454 -9.49 19.76 -8.64
CA PHE A 454 -8.91 20.62 -9.69
C PHE A 454 -7.61 20.12 -10.33
N MET A 455 -7.41 18.81 -10.38
CA MET A 455 -6.25 18.20 -11.06
C MET A 455 -6.38 18.23 -12.60
N GLY A 456 -7.60 18.39 -13.13
CA GLY A 456 -7.88 18.33 -14.56
C GLY A 456 -7.62 16.94 -15.15
N CYS A 457 -7.27 16.91 -16.44
CA CYS A 457 -7.13 15.69 -17.24
C CYS A 457 -6.07 14.70 -16.73
N SER A 458 -5.04 15.16 -16.01
CA SER A 458 -4.01 14.29 -15.41
C SER A 458 -4.49 13.61 -14.12
N GLY A 459 -5.61 14.06 -13.54
CA GLY A 459 -6.11 13.61 -12.24
C GLY A 459 -6.35 12.11 -12.12
N GLY A 460 -6.69 11.43 -13.23
CA GLY A 460 -6.91 9.98 -13.22
C GLY A 460 -5.62 9.20 -12.91
N VAL A 461 -4.51 9.54 -13.58
CA VAL A 461 -3.21 8.89 -13.33
C VAL A 461 -2.58 9.38 -12.04
N ALA A 462 -2.77 10.66 -11.68
CA ALA A 462 -2.38 11.16 -10.36
C ALA A 462 -3.09 10.38 -9.23
N GLY A 463 -4.38 10.10 -9.39
CA GLY A 463 -5.15 9.27 -8.47
C GLY A 463 -4.64 7.83 -8.38
N LEU A 464 -4.25 7.22 -9.51
CA LEU A 464 -3.61 5.90 -9.53
C LEU A 464 -2.27 5.90 -8.78
N ARG A 465 -1.44 6.95 -8.94
CA ARG A 465 -0.17 7.11 -8.23
C ARG A 465 -0.38 7.22 -6.71
N VAL A 466 -1.32 8.05 -6.27
CA VAL A 466 -1.68 8.15 -4.85
C VAL A 466 -2.22 6.82 -4.30
N ALA A 467 -3.09 6.15 -5.04
CA ALA A 467 -3.65 4.87 -4.64
C ALA A 467 -2.59 3.74 -4.58
N LYS A 468 -1.60 3.77 -5.49
CA LYS A 468 -0.45 2.87 -5.48
C LYS A 468 0.30 2.98 -4.15
N ASP A 469 0.74 4.18 -3.78
CA ASP A 469 1.53 4.37 -2.55
C ASP A 469 0.74 3.96 -1.30
N ILE A 470 -0.57 4.29 -1.26
CA ILE A 470 -1.45 3.85 -0.17
C ILE A 470 -1.53 2.31 -0.11
N ALA A 471 -1.72 1.65 -1.25
CA ALA A 471 -1.88 0.21 -1.32
C ALA A 471 -0.61 -0.54 -0.90
N GLU A 472 0.56 -0.09 -1.36
CA GLU A 472 1.85 -0.72 -1.05
C GLU A 472 2.29 -0.45 0.39
N ASN A 473 2.03 0.75 0.91
CA ASN A 473 2.47 1.13 2.26
C ASN A 473 1.50 0.71 3.38
N ASN A 474 0.35 0.09 3.04
CA ASN A 474 -0.63 -0.40 4.00
C ASN A 474 -1.02 -1.84 3.65
N PRO A 475 -0.31 -2.87 4.18
CA PRO A 475 -0.60 -4.26 3.89
C PRO A 475 -2.08 -4.63 4.14
N GLY A 476 -2.66 -5.38 3.21
CA GLY A 476 -4.09 -5.76 3.25
C GLY A 476 -5.08 -4.64 2.92
N SER A 477 -4.62 -3.43 2.61
CA SER A 477 -5.50 -2.35 2.21
C SER A 477 -6.13 -2.58 0.83
N ARG A 478 -7.33 -2.04 0.65
CA ARG A 478 -8.05 -1.99 -0.63
C ARG A 478 -8.51 -0.56 -0.84
N VAL A 479 -7.96 0.07 -1.87
CA VAL A 479 -8.17 1.47 -2.19
C VAL A 479 -9.19 1.55 -3.32
N LEU A 480 -10.31 2.23 -3.06
CA LEU A 480 -11.21 2.67 -4.12
C LEU A 480 -10.70 4.00 -4.65
N LEU A 481 -10.25 4.04 -5.89
CA LEU A 481 -10.07 5.27 -6.63
C LEU A 481 -11.36 5.54 -7.41
N ALA A 482 -11.95 6.73 -7.25
CA ALA A 482 -13.06 7.19 -8.06
C ALA A 482 -12.73 8.53 -8.70
N THR A 483 -13.14 8.69 -9.96
CA THR A 483 -13.07 9.94 -10.74
C THR A 483 -14.49 10.29 -11.16
N SER A 484 -14.86 11.57 -11.13
CA SER A 484 -16.13 12.01 -11.73
C SER A 484 -16.09 13.44 -12.20
N GLU A 485 -16.57 13.67 -13.43
CA GLU A 485 -16.43 14.96 -14.11
C GLU A 485 -17.69 15.28 -14.92
N THR A 486 -18.02 16.58 -14.98
CA THR A 486 -19.11 17.10 -15.80
C THR A 486 -18.72 18.43 -16.43
N THR A 487 -19.16 18.66 -17.66
CA THR A 487 -18.95 19.89 -18.42
C THR A 487 -19.76 21.08 -17.90
N ILE A 488 -20.74 20.88 -17.01
CA ILE A 488 -21.61 21.95 -16.48
C ILE A 488 -20.82 23.09 -15.86
N ILE A 489 -19.72 22.79 -15.15
CA ILE A 489 -18.94 23.81 -14.44
C ILE A 489 -18.29 24.82 -15.40
N GLY A 490 -18.03 24.42 -16.64
CA GLY A 490 -17.40 25.24 -17.69
C GLY A 490 -18.27 25.47 -18.93
N PHE A 491 -19.54 25.07 -18.90
CA PHE A 491 -20.46 25.29 -20.02
C PHE A 491 -20.67 26.78 -20.25
N LYS A 492 -20.40 27.29 -21.45
CA LYS A 492 -20.57 28.72 -21.78
C LYS A 492 -21.12 28.85 -23.19
N PRO A 493 -21.83 29.93 -23.55
CA PRO A 493 -22.21 30.20 -24.93
C PRO A 493 -20.97 30.41 -25.83
N PRO A 494 -21.09 30.17 -27.16
CA PRO A 494 -20.05 30.50 -28.12
C PRO A 494 -19.82 32.02 -28.19
N SER A 495 -18.58 32.44 -28.39
CA SER A 495 -18.21 33.86 -28.54
C SER A 495 -17.02 34.04 -29.48
N ALA A 496 -17.06 35.11 -30.29
CA ALA A 496 -16.04 35.45 -31.27
C ALA A 496 -14.71 35.87 -30.62
N ASP A 497 -14.76 36.42 -29.39
CA ASP A 497 -13.57 36.85 -28.63
C ASP A 497 -12.78 35.67 -28.06
N ARG A 498 -13.44 34.51 -27.93
CA ARG A 498 -12.89 33.29 -27.33
C ARG A 498 -13.17 32.07 -28.23
N PRO A 499 -12.71 32.10 -29.49
CA PRO A 499 -13.12 31.11 -30.48
C PRO A 499 -12.42 29.76 -30.28
N TYR A 500 -11.47 29.66 -29.34
CA TYR A 500 -10.80 28.40 -28.97
C TYR A 500 -11.61 27.56 -27.99
N ASP A 501 -12.57 28.15 -27.27
CA ASP A 501 -13.44 27.42 -26.34
C ASP A 501 -14.30 26.37 -27.05
N LEU A 502 -14.59 26.61 -28.34
CA LEU A 502 -15.27 25.64 -29.22
C LEU A 502 -14.51 24.31 -29.36
N VAL A 503 -13.20 24.28 -29.11
CA VAL A 503 -12.42 23.04 -29.05
C VAL A 503 -12.90 22.19 -27.88
N GLY A 504 -13.11 22.80 -26.71
CA GLY A 504 -13.67 22.12 -25.54
C GLY A 504 -15.09 21.62 -25.80
N VAL A 505 -15.93 22.44 -26.45
CA VAL A 505 -17.31 22.06 -26.83
C VAL A 505 -17.33 20.84 -27.74
N ALA A 506 -16.36 20.71 -28.65
CA ALA A 506 -16.26 19.55 -29.55
C ALA A 506 -15.64 18.30 -28.90
N LEU A 507 -14.92 18.44 -27.78
CA LEU A 507 -14.16 17.36 -27.15
C LEU A 507 -14.78 16.82 -25.87
N PHE A 508 -15.17 17.68 -24.94
CA PHE A 508 -15.42 17.27 -23.56
C PHE A 508 -16.74 16.52 -23.38
N GLY A 509 -16.70 15.43 -22.62
CA GLY A 509 -17.88 14.66 -22.20
C GLY A 509 -17.93 14.51 -20.68
N ASP A 510 -19.02 13.95 -20.20
CA ASP A 510 -19.31 13.76 -18.78
C ASP A 510 -19.25 12.26 -18.42
N GLY A 511 -18.93 11.96 -17.17
CA GLY A 511 -18.97 10.58 -16.66
C GLY A 511 -18.23 10.38 -15.34
N ALA A 512 -18.00 9.11 -15.02
CA ALA A 512 -17.23 8.69 -13.87
C ALA A 512 -16.45 7.40 -14.17
N GLY A 513 -15.24 7.31 -13.60
CA GLY A 513 -14.44 6.09 -13.56
C GLY A 513 -14.25 5.62 -12.12
N ALA A 514 -14.05 4.32 -11.93
CA ALA A 514 -13.69 3.75 -10.64
C ALA A 514 -12.70 2.59 -10.80
N VAL A 515 -11.81 2.43 -9.82
CA VAL A 515 -10.75 1.42 -9.83
C VAL A 515 -10.61 0.88 -8.40
N ILE A 516 -10.52 -0.44 -8.25
CA ILE A 516 -10.06 -1.05 -6.99
C ILE A 516 -8.56 -1.35 -7.14
N ILE A 517 -7.77 -0.87 -6.19
CA ILE A 517 -6.32 -1.08 -6.13
C ILE A 517 -5.98 -1.79 -4.81
N GLY A 518 -5.08 -2.77 -4.87
CA GLY A 518 -4.54 -3.45 -3.69
C GLY A 518 -3.21 -4.15 -3.97
N ALA A 519 -2.35 -4.22 -2.96
CA ALA A 519 -1.21 -5.12 -2.96
C ALA A 519 -1.63 -6.51 -2.45
N ASP A 520 -0.83 -7.53 -2.83
CA ASP A 520 -1.01 -8.93 -2.43
C ASP A 520 -2.45 -9.43 -2.68
N PRO A 521 -2.87 -9.56 -3.95
CA PRO A 521 -4.21 -10.04 -4.28
C PRO A 521 -4.44 -11.46 -3.75
N ASP A 522 -5.60 -11.68 -3.14
CA ASP A 522 -6.03 -13.02 -2.73
C ASP A 522 -6.43 -13.81 -3.98
N SER A 523 -5.58 -14.73 -4.43
CA SER A 523 -5.76 -15.48 -5.67
C SER A 523 -7.02 -16.36 -5.71
N SER A 524 -7.69 -16.58 -4.56
CA SER A 524 -8.94 -17.34 -4.51
C SER A 524 -10.17 -16.52 -4.94
N ILE A 525 -10.10 -15.19 -4.81
CA ILE A 525 -11.25 -14.30 -5.01
C ILE A 525 -10.93 -13.07 -5.88
N GLU A 526 -9.69 -12.63 -5.92
CA GLU A 526 -9.22 -11.45 -6.65
C GLU A 526 -8.43 -11.86 -7.89
N GLN A 527 -8.64 -11.12 -8.99
CA GLN A 527 -7.89 -11.30 -10.23
C GLN A 527 -7.19 -9.99 -10.58
N PRO A 528 -5.87 -9.90 -10.38
CA PRO A 528 -5.14 -8.69 -10.72
C PRO A 528 -5.10 -8.49 -12.24
N LEU A 529 -5.41 -7.27 -12.69
CA LEU A 529 -5.50 -6.87 -14.09
C LEU A 529 -4.19 -6.22 -14.56
N PHE A 530 -3.69 -5.28 -13.77
CA PHE A 530 -2.43 -4.57 -14.01
C PHE A 530 -1.64 -4.46 -12.72
N GLU A 531 -0.32 -4.62 -12.77
CA GLU A 531 0.61 -4.26 -11.71
C GLU A 531 1.14 -2.86 -11.94
N LEU A 532 1.09 -1.99 -10.94
CA LEU A 532 1.59 -0.62 -11.00
C LEU A 532 3.03 -0.62 -10.45
N ASN A 533 4.04 -0.76 -11.30
CA ASN A 533 5.41 -1.01 -10.86
C ASN A 533 6.07 0.25 -10.26
N SER A 534 6.09 1.34 -11.02
CA SER A 534 6.68 2.63 -10.65
C SER A 534 5.87 3.79 -11.26
N SER A 535 5.97 4.97 -10.65
CA SER A 535 5.25 6.17 -11.08
C SER A 535 6.17 7.38 -11.06
N SER A 536 5.99 8.31 -12.00
CA SER A 536 6.70 9.59 -12.07
C SER A 536 5.72 10.72 -12.43
N GLN A 537 6.03 11.93 -11.96
CA GLN A 537 5.32 13.16 -12.28
C GLN A 537 6.32 14.25 -12.61
N HIS A 538 6.13 14.92 -13.75
CA HIS A 538 6.96 16.06 -14.18
C HIS A 538 6.06 17.25 -14.47
N PHE A 539 6.40 18.42 -13.93
CA PHE A 539 5.86 19.68 -14.44
C PHE A 539 6.87 20.27 -15.43
N LEU A 540 6.38 20.81 -16.54
CA LEU A 540 7.23 21.46 -17.54
C LEU A 540 7.43 22.94 -17.18
N PRO A 541 8.68 23.42 -17.01
CA PRO A 541 8.95 24.82 -16.69
C PRO A 541 8.34 25.79 -17.71
N ASP A 542 7.89 26.96 -17.25
CA ASP A 542 7.40 28.07 -18.08
C ASP A 542 6.18 27.73 -18.96
N THR A 543 5.35 26.75 -18.54
CA THR A 543 4.17 26.32 -19.30
C THR A 543 2.84 26.56 -18.58
N GLU A 544 2.81 27.36 -17.52
CA GLU A 544 1.65 27.57 -16.64
C GLU A 544 0.42 28.10 -17.38
N LYS A 545 0.64 28.87 -18.46
CA LYS A 545 -0.43 29.47 -19.28
C LYS A 545 -0.89 28.60 -20.45
N THR A 546 -0.31 27.40 -20.61
CA THR A 546 -0.61 26.50 -21.74
C THR A 546 -1.96 25.81 -21.57
N ILE A 547 -2.27 25.40 -20.33
CA ILE A 547 -3.60 24.98 -19.90
C ILE A 547 -3.90 25.77 -18.62
N ASP A 548 -4.58 26.92 -18.78
CA ASP A 548 -4.94 27.82 -17.67
C ASP A 548 -6.43 27.66 -17.34
N GLY A 549 -6.74 27.16 -16.15
CA GLY A 549 -8.09 27.02 -15.63
C GLY A 549 -8.35 28.03 -14.53
N ARG A 550 -9.37 28.88 -14.70
CA ARG A 550 -9.72 29.91 -13.70
C ARG A 550 -11.15 29.75 -13.23
N PHE A 551 -11.33 29.70 -11.91
CA PHE A 551 -12.63 29.68 -11.29
C PHE A 551 -13.10 31.10 -10.98
N THR A 552 -14.24 31.48 -11.54
CA THR A 552 -14.84 32.82 -11.43
C THR A 552 -16.31 32.72 -11.05
N GLU A 553 -16.99 33.87 -10.92
CA GLU A 553 -18.43 33.91 -10.67
C GLU A 553 -19.25 33.27 -11.80
N GLU A 554 -18.71 33.17 -13.02
CA GLU A 554 -19.34 32.51 -14.17
C GLU A 554 -19.10 30.99 -14.21
N GLY A 555 -18.37 30.42 -13.25
CA GLY A 555 -17.88 29.04 -13.30
C GLY A 555 -16.40 28.96 -13.70
N ILE A 556 -15.97 27.83 -14.27
CA ILE A 556 -14.58 27.64 -14.69
C ILE A 556 -14.41 28.03 -16.16
N SER A 557 -13.44 28.89 -16.45
CA SER A 557 -12.95 29.13 -17.82
C SER A 557 -11.63 28.39 -18.04
N PHE A 558 -11.56 27.62 -19.12
CA PHE A 558 -10.34 26.94 -19.54
C PHE A 558 -9.76 27.60 -20.78
N LYS A 559 -8.47 27.94 -20.74
CA LYS A 559 -7.73 28.40 -21.90
C LYS A 559 -6.72 27.35 -22.32
N LEU A 560 -6.83 26.91 -23.57
CA LEU A 560 -5.94 25.93 -24.19
C LEU A 560 -5.06 26.65 -25.22
N ALA A 561 -3.75 26.62 -25.03
CA ALA A 561 -2.80 27.11 -26.02
C ALA A 561 -2.77 26.18 -27.23
N ARG A 562 -2.56 26.77 -28.42
CA ARG A 562 -2.54 26.03 -29.69
C ARG A 562 -1.33 25.11 -29.79
N GLU A 563 -0.25 25.47 -29.10
CA GLU A 563 1.06 24.82 -29.09
C GLU A 563 1.07 23.57 -28.18
N LEU A 564 0.01 23.33 -27.39
CA LEU A 564 -0.06 22.21 -26.44
C LEU A 564 0.38 20.85 -27.03
N PRO A 565 -0.11 20.41 -28.21
CA PRO A 565 0.34 19.13 -28.77
C PRO A 565 1.83 19.09 -29.11
N GLN A 566 2.43 20.23 -29.49
CA GLN A 566 3.86 20.33 -29.79
C GLN A 566 4.69 20.28 -28.50
N ILE A 567 4.26 20.99 -27.45
CA ILE A 567 4.93 20.95 -26.14
C ILE A 567 4.98 19.52 -25.60
N ILE A 568 3.89 18.76 -25.72
CA ILE A 568 3.87 17.34 -25.34
C ILE A 568 4.82 16.52 -26.25
N GLU A 569 4.77 16.71 -27.58
CA GLU A 569 5.66 16.03 -28.55
C GLU A 569 7.15 16.21 -28.20
N ASP A 570 7.55 17.42 -27.79
CA ASP A 570 8.94 17.77 -27.55
C ASP A 570 9.49 17.14 -26.26
N ASN A 571 8.63 16.80 -25.28
CA ASN A 571 9.04 16.34 -23.96
C ASN A 571 8.73 14.86 -23.67
N ILE A 572 7.80 14.26 -24.42
CA ILE A 572 7.27 12.92 -24.10
C ILE A 572 8.33 11.81 -24.14
N GLU A 573 9.27 11.89 -25.08
CA GLU A 573 10.29 10.85 -25.27
C GLU A 573 11.25 10.78 -24.08
N GLY A 574 11.66 11.93 -23.54
CA GLY A 574 12.50 11.99 -22.34
C GLY A 574 11.80 11.38 -21.13
N PHE A 575 10.53 11.74 -20.93
CA PHE A 575 9.71 11.21 -19.85
C PHE A 575 9.49 9.69 -19.95
N CYS A 576 9.25 9.16 -21.15
CA CYS A 576 9.11 7.71 -21.35
C CYS A 576 10.42 6.95 -21.07
N LYS A 577 11.57 7.50 -21.49
CA LYS A 577 12.89 6.90 -21.22
C LYS A 577 13.17 6.78 -19.72
N GLU A 578 12.83 7.81 -18.94
CA GLU A 578 12.96 7.78 -17.48
C GLU A 578 12.10 6.67 -16.87
N LEU A 579 10.81 6.62 -17.21
CA LEU A 579 9.88 5.62 -16.68
C LEU A 579 10.34 4.19 -16.98
N MET A 580 10.78 3.92 -18.22
CA MET A 580 11.22 2.58 -18.63
C MET A 580 12.60 2.21 -18.06
N GLY A 581 13.49 3.18 -17.86
CA GLY A 581 14.83 2.98 -17.32
C GLY A 581 14.86 2.33 -15.94
N ILE A 582 13.77 2.43 -15.16
CA ILE A 582 13.64 1.89 -13.80
C ILE A 582 13.75 0.35 -13.74
N THR A 583 13.41 -0.36 -14.83
CA THR A 583 13.41 -1.84 -14.86
C THR A 583 14.65 -2.45 -15.51
N GLY A 584 15.65 -1.63 -15.86
CA GLY A 584 16.83 -2.09 -16.59
C GLY A 584 16.56 -2.49 -18.05
N ASN A 585 15.32 -2.29 -18.53
CA ASN A 585 14.91 -2.54 -19.90
C ASN A 585 15.35 -1.36 -20.78
N SER A 586 16.65 -1.26 -21.06
CA SER A 586 17.27 -0.19 -21.86
C SER A 586 16.94 -0.26 -23.36
N GLY A 587 16.15 -1.25 -23.79
CA GLY A 587 15.67 -1.34 -25.15
C GLY A 587 14.59 -0.29 -25.38
N ASN A 588 14.92 0.82 -26.07
CA ASN A 588 14.01 1.88 -26.49
C ASN A 588 12.98 1.42 -27.55
N ASP A 589 12.55 0.16 -27.53
CA ASP A 589 11.56 -0.37 -28.47
C ASP A 589 10.16 -0.13 -27.92
N TYR A 590 9.64 1.07 -28.18
CA TYR A 590 8.30 1.50 -27.78
C TYR A 590 7.17 0.61 -28.34
N ASN A 591 7.47 -0.21 -29.35
CA ASN A 591 6.52 -1.14 -29.94
C ASN A 591 6.47 -2.50 -29.23
N LYS A 592 7.36 -2.76 -28.25
CA LYS A 592 7.33 -3.92 -27.35
C LYS A 592 6.71 -3.61 -25.98
N VAL A 593 5.95 -2.54 -25.90
CA VAL A 593 5.19 -2.17 -24.71
C VAL A 593 3.78 -1.74 -25.07
N PHE A 594 2.85 -1.85 -24.12
CA PHE A 594 1.48 -1.38 -24.28
C PHE A 594 1.36 0.11 -23.91
N TRP A 595 0.33 0.79 -24.44
CA TRP A 595 0.12 2.23 -24.22
C TRP A 595 -1.32 2.56 -23.79
N ALA A 596 -1.47 2.98 -22.54
CA ALA A 596 -2.71 3.56 -22.01
C ALA A 596 -2.54 5.09 -21.89
N VAL A 597 -2.94 5.86 -22.90
CA VAL A 597 -2.71 7.30 -22.92
C VAL A 597 -4.03 8.05 -22.80
N HIS A 598 -4.12 8.99 -21.84
CA HIS A 598 -5.25 9.90 -21.76
C HIS A 598 -5.42 10.66 -23.09
N PRO A 599 -6.57 10.53 -23.77
CA PRO A 599 -6.74 11.11 -25.09
C PRO A 599 -7.29 12.53 -24.97
N GLY A 600 -6.43 13.49 -24.62
CA GLY A 600 -6.83 14.89 -24.47
C GLY A 600 -7.43 15.50 -25.76
N GLY A 601 -7.03 14.95 -26.91
CA GLY A 601 -7.59 15.16 -28.23
C GLY A 601 -6.80 14.35 -29.28
N PRO A 602 -7.28 14.22 -30.52
CA PRO A 602 -6.62 13.37 -31.52
C PRO A 602 -5.23 13.90 -31.90
N ALA A 603 -5.01 15.23 -31.81
CA ALA A 603 -3.72 15.84 -32.10
C ALA A 603 -2.62 15.34 -31.15
N ILE A 604 -2.92 15.16 -29.85
CA ILE A 604 -1.94 14.68 -28.85
C ILE A 604 -1.54 13.25 -29.18
N LEU A 605 -2.52 12.36 -29.43
CA LEU A 605 -2.27 10.97 -29.78
C LEU A 605 -1.45 10.85 -31.07
N ASN A 606 -1.79 11.63 -32.11
CA ASN A 606 -1.06 11.62 -33.38
C ASN A 606 0.39 12.09 -33.24
N ARG A 607 0.63 13.08 -32.38
CA ARG A 607 1.97 13.63 -32.12
C ARG A 607 2.83 12.62 -31.35
N LEU A 608 2.24 11.96 -30.35
CA LEU A 608 2.89 10.89 -29.59
C LEU A 608 3.23 9.68 -30.48
N GLU A 609 2.26 9.22 -31.29
CA GLU A 609 2.47 8.13 -32.26
C GLU A 609 3.62 8.44 -33.21
N LYS A 610 3.65 9.66 -33.76
CA LYS A 610 4.71 10.10 -34.66
C LYS A 610 6.06 10.21 -33.96
N ARG A 611 6.11 10.84 -32.78
CA ARG A 611 7.37 11.11 -32.07
C ARG A 611 8.07 9.84 -31.62
N LEU A 612 7.30 8.85 -31.18
CA LEU A 612 7.80 7.59 -30.66
C LEU A 612 7.79 6.47 -31.70
N GLU A 613 7.44 6.79 -32.95
CA GLU A 613 7.33 5.85 -34.06
C GLU A 613 6.49 4.61 -33.70
N LEU A 614 5.36 4.85 -33.04
CA LEU A 614 4.46 3.77 -32.63
C LEU A 614 3.74 3.19 -33.84
N LEU A 615 3.57 1.87 -33.82
CA LEU A 615 2.69 1.19 -34.77
C LEU A 615 1.24 1.69 -34.58
N PRO A 616 0.46 1.85 -35.66
CA PRO A 616 -0.85 2.52 -35.61
C PRO A 616 -1.84 1.96 -34.58
N TYR A 617 -1.72 0.66 -34.27
CA TYR A 617 -2.62 -0.02 -33.35
C TYR A 617 -2.30 0.22 -31.87
N LYS A 618 -1.10 0.74 -31.52
CA LYS A 618 -0.65 0.89 -30.13
C LYS A 618 -1.52 1.86 -29.32
N LEU A 619 -2.17 2.82 -29.98
CA LEU A 619 -3.06 3.79 -29.33
C LEU A 619 -4.56 3.50 -29.58
N ASN A 620 -4.93 2.30 -30.06
CA ASN A 620 -6.31 1.97 -30.40
C ASN A 620 -7.29 2.14 -29.22
N ALA A 621 -6.98 1.56 -28.04
CA ALA A 621 -7.79 1.76 -26.83
C ALA A 621 -8.00 3.25 -26.49
N SER A 622 -6.94 4.06 -26.63
CA SER A 622 -6.98 5.50 -26.36
C SER A 622 -7.86 6.25 -27.37
N ARG A 623 -7.72 5.92 -28.67
CA ARG A 623 -8.54 6.47 -29.75
C ARG A 623 -10.00 6.05 -29.62
N ARG A 624 -10.26 4.80 -29.24
CA ARG A 624 -11.61 4.26 -29.05
C ARG A 624 -12.31 4.93 -27.87
N ALA A 625 -11.62 5.13 -26.74
CA ALA A 625 -12.17 5.88 -25.61
C ALA A 625 -12.58 7.31 -26.01
N LEU A 626 -11.74 8.01 -26.76
CA LEU A 626 -12.05 9.34 -27.29
C LEU A 626 -13.23 9.31 -28.26
N MET A 627 -13.27 8.34 -29.16
CA MET A 627 -14.35 8.18 -30.14
C MET A 627 -15.70 7.96 -29.47
N ASP A 628 -15.76 7.11 -28.45
CA ASP A 628 -17.03 6.65 -27.85
C ASP A 628 -17.52 7.58 -26.73
N TYR A 629 -16.62 8.26 -26.00
CA TYR A 629 -16.97 9.04 -24.82
C TYR A 629 -16.54 10.51 -24.89
N GLY A 630 -15.75 10.90 -25.89
CA GLY A 630 -15.04 12.18 -25.89
C GLY A 630 -13.93 12.24 -24.83
N ASN A 631 -13.48 13.44 -24.53
CA ASN A 631 -12.57 13.70 -23.41
C ASN A 631 -13.40 13.89 -22.12
N ALA A 632 -13.53 12.84 -21.31
CA ALA A 632 -14.19 12.92 -20.00
C ALA A 632 -13.23 13.29 -18.87
N SER A 633 -12.21 14.11 -19.16
CA SER A 633 -11.15 14.54 -18.24
C SER A 633 -10.52 13.33 -17.54
N SER A 634 -10.35 13.39 -16.21
CA SER A 634 -9.72 12.37 -15.36
C SER A 634 -10.33 10.97 -15.49
N ASN A 635 -11.61 10.85 -15.86
CA ASN A 635 -12.28 9.57 -16.05
C ASN A 635 -11.72 8.76 -17.22
N THR A 636 -11.24 9.46 -18.25
CA THR A 636 -10.99 8.85 -19.56
C THR A 636 -9.94 7.75 -19.50
N ILE A 637 -8.95 7.87 -18.60
CA ILE A 637 -7.91 6.83 -18.45
C ILE A 637 -8.49 5.49 -18.00
N VAL A 638 -9.56 5.50 -17.19
CA VAL A 638 -10.25 4.26 -16.76
C VAL A 638 -10.91 3.58 -17.96
N TYR A 639 -11.49 4.37 -18.89
CA TYR A 639 -12.10 3.84 -20.11
C TYR A 639 -11.05 3.28 -21.07
N VAL A 640 -9.88 3.92 -21.15
CA VAL A 640 -8.74 3.42 -21.92
C VAL A 640 -8.28 2.06 -21.36
N LEU A 641 -8.08 1.95 -20.04
CA LEU A 641 -7.66 0.70 -19.41
C LEU A 641 -8.66 -0.43 -19.63
N GLU A 642 -9.97 -0.14 -19.58
CA GLU A 642 -10.99 -1.15 -19.89
C GLU A 642 -10.94 -1.60 -21.36
N TYR A 643 -10.80 -0.67 -22.31
CA TYR A 643 -10.64 -1.04 -23.72
C TYR A 643 -9.33 -1.79 -23.99
N MET A 644 -8.26 -1.51 -23.25
CA MET A 644 -7.03 -2.29 -23.35
C MET A 644 -7.22 -3.75 -22.93
N LEU A 645 -8.03 -4.02 -21.90
CA LEU A 645 -8.38 -5.39 -21.51
C LEU A 645 -9.18 -6.08 -22.63
N GLU A 646 -10.15 -5.40 -23.22
CA GLU A 646 -10.92 -5.94 -24.37
C GLU A 646 -10.06 -6.23 -25.59
N GLU A 647 -9.07 -5.38 -25.88
CA GLU A 647 -8.13 -5.55 -26.99
C GLU A 647 -7.13 -6.68 -26.71
N GLY A 648 -6.62 -6.79 -25.48
CA GLY A 648 -5.71 -7.86 -25.07
C GLY A 648 -6.32 -9.26 -25.20
N LEU A 649 -7.64 -9.40 -24.97
CA LEU A 649 -8.36 -10.66 -25.19
C LEU A 649 -8.37 -11.12 -26.66
N LYS A 650 -8.13 -10.21 -27.61
CA LYS A 650 -8.12 -10.50 -29.05
C LYS A 650 -6.72 -10.86 -29.56
N MET A 651 -5.67 -10.52 -28.81
CA MET A 651 -4.28 -10.77 -29.18
C MET A 651 -3.90 -12.26 -29.03
N LYS A 652 -3.03 -12.76 -29.92
CA LYS A 652 -2.58 -14.16 -29.95
C LYS A 652 -1.05 -14.24 -30.12
N GLY A 653 -0.43 -15.31 -29.60
CA GLY A 653 0.98 -15.61 -29.85
C GLY A 653 1.96 -14.58 -29.24
N GLU A 654 3.05 -14.30 -29.95
CA GLU A 654 4.15 -13.42 -29.49
C GLU A 654 3.69 -11.97 -29.22
N GLU A 655 2.72 -11.45 -29.97
CA GLU A 655 2.15 -10.11 -29.78
C GLU A 655 1.55 -9.94 -28.37
N ARG A 656 1.05 -11.02 -27.76
CA ARG A 656 0.52 -10.99 -26.39
C ARG A 656 1.63 -10.91 -25.34
N LEU A 657 2.78 -11.57 -25.59
CA LEU A 657 3.94 -11.54 -24.69
C LEU A 657 4.68 -10.19 -24.78
N GLU A 658 4.75 -9.58 -25.96
CA GLU A 658 5.33 -8.25 -26.20
C GLU A 658 4.51 -7.08 -25.61
N ASN A 659 3.35 -7.35 -25.00
CA ASN A 659 2.53 -6.32 -24.33
C ASN A 659 2.42 -6.58 -22.82
N GLU A 660 3.39 -7.28 -22.22
CA GLU A 660 3.43 -7.40 -20.75
C GLU A 660 3.73 -6.06 -20.10
N TRP A 661 4.79 -5.36 -20.50
CA TRP A 661 5.12 -4.05 -19.93
C TRP A 661 4.45 -2.92 -20.71
N GLY A 662 4.18 -1.81 -20.04
CA GLY A 662 3.53 -0.67 -20.68
C GLY A 662 3.48 0.59 -19.84
N LEU A 663 3.04 1.66 -20.50
CA LEU A 663 2.97 2.99 -19.91
C LEU A 663 1.52 3.45 -19.82
N ILE A 664 1.13 3.92 -18.63
CA ILE A 664 -0.13 4.60 -18.37
C ILE A 664 0.17 6.08 -18.18
N LEU A 665 -0.27 6.92 -19.11
CA LEU A 665 0.14 8.33 -19.22
C LEU A 665 -1.06 9.27 -19.23
N ALA A 666 -0.91 10.42 -18.57
CA ALA A 666 -1.86 11.52 -18.70
C ALA A 666 -1.18 12.89 -18.63
N PHE A 667 -1.88 13.88 -19.19
CA PHE A 667 -1.39 15.26 -19.33
C PHE A 667 -2.44 16.23 -18.81
N GLY A 668 -2.03 17.25 -18.06
CA GLY A 668 -2.95 18.20 -17.43
C GLY A 668 -2.36 19.60 -17.25
N PRO A 669 -3.07 20.49 -16.54
CA PRO A 669 -2.59 21.84 -16.21
C PRO A 669 -1.18 21.83 -15.61
N GLY A 670 -0.35 22.79 -16.01
CA GLY A 670 1.04 22.88 -15.54
C GLY A 670 2.04 23.32 -16.60
N ILE A 671 2.17 22.69 -17.78
CA ILE A 671 1.75 21.35 -18.19
C ILE A 671 2.39 20.30 -17.28
N THR A 672 1.56 19.42 -16.75
CA THR A 672 2.00 18.30 -15.91
C THR A 672 1.88 17.00 -16.69
N LEU A 673 2.96 16.21 -16.73
CA LEU A 673 3.00 14.83 -17.22
C LEU A 673 2.89 13.89 -16.00
N GLU A 674 1.92 12.99 -16.02
CA GLU A 674 1.79 11.90 -15.06
C GLU A 674 2.03 10.58 -15.78
N GLY A 675 2.79 9.67 -15.18
CA GLY A 675 3.11 8.40 -15.80
C GLY A 675 3.32 7.26 -14.81
N ILE A 676 2.88 6.07 -15.21
CA ILE A 676 3.09 4.82 -14.48
C ILE A 676 3.66 3.79 -15.45
N LEU A 677 4.78 3.17 -15.08
CA LEU A 677 5.23 1.92 -15.69
C LEU A 677 4.44 0.78 -15.05
N ALA A 678 3.76 0.00 -15.89
CA ALA A 678 2.86 -1.05 -15.45
C ALA A 678 3.14 -2.37 -16.17
N ARG A 679 2.71 -3.47 -15.53
CA ARG A 679 2.62 -4.78 -16.18
C ARG A 679 1.17 -5.16 -16.39
N ASN A 680 0.83 -5.67 -17.56
CA ASN A 680 -0.45 -6.27 -17.85
C ASN A 680 -0.39 -7.74 -17.42
N LEU A 681 -1.20 -8.10 -16.43
CA LEU A 681 -1.22 -9.45 -15.85
C LEU A 681 -2.25 -10.37 -16.54
N THR A 682 -3.02 -9.82 -17.50
CA THR A 682 -4.03 -10.57 -18.27
C THR A 682 -3.48 -11.18 -19.56
N VAL A 683 -2.28 -10.77 -19.98
CA VAL A 683 -1.63 -11.22 -21.22
C VAL A 683 -0.68 -12.39 -21.01
#